data_AF-A0AA38YWX6-F1
#
_entry.id   AF-A0AA38YWX6-F1
#
_cell.length_a   1.000
_cell.length_b   1.000
_cell.length_c   1.000
_cell.angle_alpha   90.00
_cell.angle_beta   90.00
_cell.angle_gamma   90.00
#
_symmetry.space_group_name_H-M   'P 1'
#
loop_
_entity.id
_entity.type
_entity.pdbx_description
1 polymer ?
#
loop_
_entity_poly.entity_id
_entity_poly.type
_entity_poly.pdbx_seq_one_letter_code
_entity_poly.pdbx_strand_id
1 'polypeptide(L)'
;MEYGSGGGGGSGGSGGDPDGSDSRRKKRYHRHTAHQIQRLEGMFKECPHPDEKQRLQLSRELSLAPRQIKFWFQNRRTQMKAQHERADNCALRVENDKIRCENIAIREALKNVICPSCGGPPIGEDSYFDEQKLRVENAQLKEELDRVSSIAAKYIGRPISQLPPVQPVHISSLDLSMGSFGGQGMGSGPSLDLDLLPGSSSAMPIMPFQGTGISDMDKSLMADVAANALDELLRLLQTNEPLWMKSTTDGRDVLNLESYERIFPRANSHLKNPNVRIEASRDSGVVIMNSLALVDIFMDSNKWMELFPTIVSMARTLEVLSSGMMGGHSGSLQLMYGELQVLSPLVPTREFYFLRYCQQIEQGSWAIVDVSYDFPRDNQFAPQNPSHRLPSGCLIQDMPNGYSKVTWVEHVEIEDKTPTHRLYRDLIHRGLAFGAERWLATLQRMCERFACLMVKGTSTRDLGGVIPSPDGKRSMMKLAQRMVNNFCASISTSNGHRWTTLSGLNEVGVRVTIHKNTDPGQPNGVVLSAATTIWLPVSPQNVFNFFRDERTRPQWDVLSNGNAVQEVAHIANGPHPGNCISVLRAFNTSQNNMLILQESCIDSSGSLVIYCPVDLPAINIAMSGEDPSYIPLLPSGFTISPDGRQDQGDGASSSSSTTASMGRSGGSLITVVFQILVSSLPSAKLNLESVTTVNNLIGNTVQQIKAALNCPSS
;
A
#
# COMPACT_ATOMS: atom_id res chain seq x y z
N MET A 1 -60.31 -37.90 9.33
CA MET A 1 -60.59 -38.00 7.88
C MET A 1 -59.43 -37.35 7.16
N GLU A 2 -58.81 -37.87 6.12
CA GLU A 2 -58.79 -39.16 5.47
C GLU A 2 -57.70 -39.00 4.38
N TYR A 3 -56.90 -40.03 4.20
CA TYR A 3 -56.06 -40.40 3.05
C TYR A 3 -55.87 -39.44 1.83
N GLY A 4 -54.59 -39.27 1.46
CA GLY A 4 -54.02 -40.00 0.30
C GLY A 4 -54.09 -39.37 -1.11
N SER A 5 -52.93 -39.33 -1.76
CA SER A 5 -52.68 -39.56 -3.22
C SER A 5 -51.15 -39.47 -3.41
N GLY A 6 -50.39 -40.52 -3.76
CA GLY A 6 -50.46 -41.34 -4.98
C GLY A 6 -49.44 -40.77 -5.98
N GLY A 7 -48.46 -41.46 -6.58
CA GLY A 7 -48.19 -42.88 -6.75
C GLY A 7 -47.81 -43.14 -8.21
N GLY A 8 -46.74 -43.93 -8.46
CA GLY A 8 -46.44 -44.60 -9.74
C GLY A 8 -45.48 -43.85 -10.70
N GLY A 9 -44.57 -44.50 -11.42
CA GLY A 9 -44.28 -45.92 -11.61
C GLY A 9 -43.31 -46.07 -12.80
N GLY A 10 -42.56 -47.17 -12.85
CA GLY A 10 -41.63 -47.47 -13.94
C GLY A 10 -40.90 -48.79 -13.72
N SER A 11 -41.59 -49.89 -14.03
CA SER A 11 -41.09 -51.27 -13.97
C SER A 11 -40.40 -51.68 -15.27
N GLY A 12 -39.38 -52.53 -15.16
CA GLY A 12 -38.81 -53.31 -16.28
C GLY A 12 -37.82 -54.34 -15.72
N GLY A 13 -38.20 -55.61 -15.72
CA GLY A 13 -37.36 -56.73 -15.28
C GLY A 13 -37.03 -57.70 -16.42
N SER A 14 -35.87 -58.35 -16.34
CA SER A 14 -35.68 -59.82 -16.39
C SER A 14 -34.27 -60.24 -16.86
N GLY A 15 -33.62 -61.07 -16.04
CA GLY A 15 -32.95 -62.31 -16.48
C GLY A 15 -31.43 -62.31 -16.68
N GLY A 16 -30.70 -62.96 -15.75
CA GLY A 16 -29.34 -63.47 -15.98
C GLY A 16 -28.49 -63.65 -14.71
N ASP A 17 -28.63 -64.78 -14.02
CA ASP A 17 -27.63 -65.34 -13.05
C ASP A 17 -26.39 -65.89 -13.81
N PRO A 18 -25.27 -66.29 -13.16
CA PRO A 18 -24.92 -66.25 -11.73
C PRO A 18 -23.52 -65.64 -11.42
N ASP A 19 -23.23 -65.56 -10.12
CA ASP A 19 -21.94 -65.87 -9.46
C ASP A 19 -21.24 -64.72 -8.69
N GLY A 20 -20.87 -65.02 -7.44
CA GLY A 20 -20.00 -64.17 -6.58
C GLY A 20 -20.69 -63.28 -5.53
N SER A 21 -21.36 -63.84 -4.52
CA SER A 21 -21.88 -63.05 -3.38
C SER A 21 -20.78 -62.71 -2.35
N ASP A 22 -20.12 -61.57 -2.51
CA ASP A 22 -19.45 -60.85 -1.41
C ASP A 22 -20.12 -59.48 -1.22
N SER A 23 -21.15 -59.43 -0.37
CA SER A 23 -21.88 -58.19 -0.08
C SER A 23 -21.52 -57.61 1.29
N ARG A 24 -20.83 -56.47 1.20
CA ARG A 24 -20.47 -55.51 2.24
C ARG A 24 -21.66 -55.21 3.16
N ARG A 25 -21.58 -55.66 4.42
CA ARG A 25 -22.49 -55.26 5.51
C ARG A 25 -22.43 -53.74 5.72
N LYS A 26 -23.48 -53.00 5.35
CA LYS A 26 -23.70 -51.59 5.74
C LYS A 26 -23.72 -51.50 7.28
N LYS A 27 -22.69 -50.86 7.87
CA LYS A 27 -22.62 -50.57 9.32
C LYS A 27 -23.79 -49.66 9.72
N ARG A 28 -24.75 -50.21 10.47
CA ARG A 28 -25.90 -49.51 11.05
C ARG A 28 -25.39 -48.64 12.20
N TYR A 29 -25.24 -47.33 11.99
CA TYR A 29 -24.84 -46.39 13.04
C TYR A 29 -25.79 -46.51 14.26
N HIS A 30 -25.26 -46.93 15.41
CA HIS A 30 -26.02 -46.96 16.66
C HIS A 30 -26.21 -45.54 17.18
N ARG A 31 -27.47 -45.12 17.34
CA ARG A 31 -27.84 -43.85 17.96
C ARG A 31 -27.62 -43.95 19.47
N HIS A 32 -27.07 -42.90 20.09
CA HIS A 32 -26.87 -42.85 21.53
C HIS A 32 -28.20 -43.00 22.29
N THR A 33 -28.19 -43.73 23.40
CA THR A 33 -29.36 -43.90 24.27
C THR A 33 -29.69 -42.60 25.02
N ALA A 34 -30.92 -42.46 25.52
CA ALA A 34 -31.32 -41.27 26.28
C ALA A 34 -30.43 -41.02 27.51
N HIS A 35 -30.06 -42.09 28.23
CA HIS A 35 -29.13 -42.04 29.36
C HIS A 35 -27.72 -41.56 28.94
N GLN A 36 -27.21 -42.05 27.81
CA GLN A 36 -25.92 -41.61 27.27
C GLN A 36 -25.93 -40.13 26.89
N ILE A 37 -27.00 -39.65 26.25
CA ILE A 37 -27.16 -38.24 25.88
C ILE A 37 -27.24 -37.37 27.14
N GLN A 38 -28.06 -37.74 28.13
CA GLN A 38 -28.23 -36.96 29.35
C GLN A 38 -26.91 -36.79 30.13
N ARG A 39 -26.11 -37.85 30.23
CA ARG A 39 -24.81 -37.79 30.90
C ARG A 39 -23.78 -36.95 30.12
N LEU A 40 -23.75 -37.10 28.79
CA LEU A 40 -22.89 -36.29 27.92
C LEU A 40 -23.28 -34.81 27.95
N GLU A 41 -24.58 -34.49 27.96
CA GLU A 41 -25.09 -33.13 28.10
C GLU A 41 -24.81 -32.53 29.49
N GLY A 42 -24.93 -33.33 30.56
CA GLY A 42 -24.53 -32.91 31.91
C GLY A 42 -23.05 -32.53 31.97
N MET A 43 -22.17 -33.40 31.46
CA MET A 43 -20.74 -33.11 31.38
C MET A 43 -20.41 -31.93 30.47
N PHE A 44 -21.16 -31.73 29.39
CA PHE A 44 -20.96 -30.58 28.50
C PHE A 44 -21.27 -29.24 29.19
N LYS A 45 -22.27 -29.21 30.08
CA LYS A 45 -22.59 -28.01 30.87
C LYS A 45 -21.48 -27.67 31.87
N GLU A 46 -20.82 -28.69 32.42
CA GLU A 46 -19.73 -28.51 33.38
C GLU A 46 -18.39 -28.21 32.68
N CYS A 47 -18.08 -28.92 31.60
CA CYS A 47 -16.85 -28.77 30.83
C CYS A 47 -17.09 -29.01 29.32
N PRO A 48 -17.21 -27.95 28.50
CA PRO A 48 -17.40 -28.06 27.04
C PRO A 48 -16.21 -28.65 26.27
N HIS A 49 -15.02 -28.70 26.90
CA HIS A 49 -13.75 -29.17 26.34
C HIS A 49 -13.09 -30.22 27.25
N PRO A 50 -13.65 -31.44 27.34
CA PRO A 50 -13.12 -32.46 28.22
C PRO A 50 -11.74 -32.96 27.77
N ASP A 51 -10.82 -33.10 28.72
CA ASP A 51 -9.46 -33.60 28.49
C ASP A 51 -9.45 -35.11 28.14
N GLU A 52 -8.27 -35.69 27.89
CA GLU A 52 -8.18 -37.13 27.55
C GLU A 52 -8.60 -38.06 28.69
N LYS A 53 -8.29 -37.69 29.94
CA LYS A 53 -8.60 -38.49 31.14
C LYS A 53 -10.11 -38.51 31.40
N GLN A 54 -10.76 -37.36 31.27
CA GLN A 54 -12.21 -37.18 31.39
C GLN A 54 -12.96 -37.91 30.26
N ARG A 55 -12.45 -37.88 29.02
CA ARG A 55 -13.01 -38.65 27.90
C ARG A 55 -12.88 -40.17 28.11
N LEU A 56 -11.78 -40.64 28.69
CA LEU A 56 -11.58 -42.04 29.04
C LEU A 56 -12.50 -42.49 30.18
N GLN A 57 -12.73 -41.63 31.18
CA GLN A 57 -13.69 -41.90 32.24
C GLN A 57 -15.13 -42.00 31.71
N LEU A 58 -15.55 -41.04 30.88
CA LEU A 58 -16.86 -41.07 30.21
C LEU A 58 -17.02 -42.28 29.28
N SER A 59 -15.94 -42.73 28.65
CA SER A 59 -15.93 -43.93 27.81
C SER A 59 -16.25 -45.19 28.63
N ARG A 60 -15.69 -45.31 29.84
CA ARG A 60 -15.96 -46.40 30.77
C ARG A 60 -17.37 -46.33 31.35
N GLU A 61 -17.83 -45.14 31.74
CA GLU A 61 -19.17 -44.94 32.32
C GLU A 61 -20.30 -45.20 31.33
N LEU A 62 -20.11 -44.84 30.05
CA LEU A 62 -21.17 -44.88 29.03
C LEU A 62 -21.06 -46.06 28.06
N SER A 63 -20.03 -46.89 28.20
CA SER A 63 -19.69 -47.96 27.26
C SER A 63 -19.63 -47.47 25.81
N LEU A 64 -19.04 -46.28 25.60
CA LEU A 64 -18.84 -45.65 24.29
C LEU A 64 -17.36 -45.57 23.97
N ALA A 65 -16.98 -45.70 22.70
CA ALA A 65 -15.59 -45.53 22.31
C ALA A 65 -15.12 -44.07 22.56
N PRO A 66 -13.89 -43.82 23.03
CA PRO A 66 -13.39 -42.46 23.29
C PRO A 66 -13.49 -41.52 22.08
N ARG A 67 -13.39 -42.07 20.86
CA ARG A 67 -13.59 -41.34 19.60
C ARG A 67 -15.04 -40.86 19.43
N GLN A 68 -16.04 -41.67 19.81
CA GLN A 68 -17.45 -41.27 19.74
C GLN A 68 -17.75 -40.12 20.69
N ILE A 69 -17.15 -40.12 21.88
CA ILE A 69 -17.26 -39.01 22.84
C ILE A 69 -16.61 -37.75 22.28
N LYS A 70 -15.40 -37.85 21.70
CA LYS A 70 -14.73 -36.72 21.03
C LYS A 70 -15.63 -36.08 19.95
N PHE A 71 -16.20 -36.90 19.06
CA PHE A 71 -17.07 -36.41 18.00
C PHE A 71 -18.39 -35.85 18.52
N TRP A 72 -18.95 -36.44 19.57
CA TRP A 72 -20.17 -35.93 20.20
C TRP A 72 -19.97 -34.52 20.75
N PHE A 73 -18.89 -34.29 21.52
CA PHE A 73 -18.57 -32.95 22.06
C PHE A 73 -18.25 -31.93 20.95
N GLN A 74 -17.55 -32.36 19.89
CA GLN A 74 -17.26 -31.50 18.74
C GLN A 74 -18.54 -31.09 18.00
N ASN A 75 -19.43 -32.04 17.71
CA ASN A 75 -20.71 -31.77 17.07
C ASN A 75 -21.63 -30.93 17.97
N ARG A 76 -21.61 -31.16 19.29
CA ARG A 76 -22.41 -30.40 20.24
C ARG A 76 -21.99 -28.93 20.31
N ARG A 77 -20.68 -28.62 20.26
CA ARG A 77 -20.20 -27.23 20.18
C ARG A 77 -20.66 -26.55 18.89
N THR A 78 -20.53 -27.21 17.74
CA THR A 78 -21.00 -26.67 16.45
C THR A 78 -22.51 -26.41 16.47
N GLN A 79 -23.29 -27.33 17.03
CA GLN A 79 -24.74 -27.17 17.18
C GLN A 79 -25.11 -25.97 18.08
N MET A 80 -24.41 -25.80 19.20
CA MET A 80 -24.65 -24.69 20.13
C MET A 80 -24.33 -23.34 19.48
N LYS A 81 -23.19 -23.25 18.77
CA LYS A 81 -22.81 -22.04 18.02
C LYS A 81 -23.89 -21.67 16.99
N ALA A 82 -24.35 -22.64 16.19
CA ALA A 82 -25.40 -22.41 15.20
C ALA A 82 -26.78 -22.08 15.83
N GLN A 83 -27.06 -22.52 17.05
CA GLN A 83 -28.30 -22.16 17.75
C GLN A 83 -28.23 -20.74 18.31
N HIS A 84 -27.07 -20.34 18.87
CA HIS A 84 -26.83 -18.98 19.33
C HIS A 84 -26.91 -17.98 18.18
N GLU A 85 -26.21 -18.24 17.07
CA GLU A 85 -26.26 -17.40 15.87
C GLU A 85 -27.69 -17.21 15.33
N ARG A 86 -28.53 -18.26 15.37
CA ARG A 86 -29.96 -18.13 14.99
C ARG A 86 -30.76 -17.30 15.97
N ALA A 87 -30.54 -17.47 17.28
CA ALA A 87 -31.22 -16.68 18.29
C ALA A 87 -30.85 -15.19 18.19
N ASP A 88 -29.58 -14.88 17.97
CA ASP A 88 -29.07 -13.53 17.78
C ASP A 88 -29.65 -12.90 16.50
N ASN A 89 -29.70 -13.66 15.40
CA ASN A 89 -30.35 -13.20 14.16
C ASN A 89 -31.84 -12.92 14.35
N CYS A 90 -32.56 -13.73 15.13
CA CYS A 90 -33.97 -13.47 15.45
C CYS A 90 -34.13 -12.21 16.31
N ALA A 91 -33.25 -12.00 17.30
CA ALA A 91 -33.26 -10.79 18.13
C ALA A 91 -33.00 -9.53 17.29
N LEU A 92 -32.00 -9.58 16.41
CA LEU A 92 -31.70 -8.49 15.47
C LEU A 92 -32.87 -8.17 14.53
N ARG A 93 -33.63 -9.18 14.09
CA ARG A 93 -34.84 -8.95 13.27
C ARG A 93 -35.94 -8.22 14.04
N VAL A 94 -36.19 -8.63 15.29
CA VAL A 94 -37.18 -7.96 16.15
C VAL A 94 -36.77 -6.52 16.44
N GLU A 95 -35.49 -6.27 16.70
CA GLU A 95 -34.98 -4.92 16.91
C GLU A 95 -35.05 -4.07 15.63
N ASN A 96 -34.77 -4.66 14.47
CA ASN A 96 -34.94 -3.99 13.18
C ASN A 96 -36.40 -3.59 12.94
N ASP A 97 -37.35 -4.49 13.18
CA ASP A 97 -38.78 -4.20 13.07
C ASP A 97 -39.22 -3.09 14.04
N LYS A 98 -38.67 -3.08 15.27
CA LYS A 98 -38.91 -2.00 16.23
C LYS A 98 -38.39 -0.65 15.73
N ILE A 99 -37.15 -0.61 15.25
CA ILE A 99 -36.54 0.61 14.68
C ILE A 99 -37.32 1.10 13.45
N ARG A 100 -37.89 0.19 12.64
CA ARG A 100 -38.76 0.56 11.52
C ARG A 100 -40.05 1.21 12.00
N CYS A 101 -40.71 0.65 13.02
CA CYS A 101 -41.90 1.26 13.62
C CYS A 101 -41.60 2.64 14.24
N GLU A 102 -40.49 2.80 14.96
CA GLU A 102 -40.08 4.07 15.54
C GLU A 102 -39.76 5.12 14.45
N ASN A 103 -39.09 4.74 13.37
CA ASN A 103 -38.85 5.63 12.23
C ASN A 103 -40.15 6.10 11.56
N ILE A 104 -41.16 5.23 11.46
CA ILE A 104 -42.48 5.61 10.94
C ILE A 104 -43.12 6.67 11.86
N ALA A 105 -43.10 6.44 13.17
CA ALA A 105 -43.66 7.38 14.14
C ALA A 105 -42.93 8.74 14.15
N ILE A 106 -41.59 8.76 14.05
CA ILE A 106 -40.79 10.00 13.97
C ILE A 106 -41.13 10.78 12.70
N ARG A 107 -41.25 10.09 11.55
CA ARG A 107 -41.64 10.73 10.29
C ARG A 107 -43.04 11.32 10.38
N GLU A 108 -43.97 10.62 11.02
CA GLU A 108 -45.34 11.12 11.24
C GLU A 108 -45.38 12.32 12.19
N ALA A 109 -44.54 12.34 13.24
CA ALA A 109 -44.39 13.50 14.10
C ALA A 109 -43.81 14.71 13.34
N LEU A 110 -42.80 14.50 12.49
CA LEU A 110 -42.18 15.57 11.67
C LEU A 110 -43.15 16.19 10.66
N LYS A 111 -44.14 15.43 10.15
CA LYS A 111 -45.21 15.97 9.29
C LYS A 111 -46.07 17.03 9.98
N ASN A 112 -46.15 16.98 11.32
CA ASN A 112 -47.01 17.87 12.11
C ASN A 112 -46.25 19.06 12.74
N VAL A 113 -44.93 19.19 12.49
CA VAL A 113 -44.11 20.29 13.03
C VAL A 113 -44.18 21.51 12.11
N ILE A 114 -44.68 22.63 12.63
CA ILE A 114 -44.77 23.92 11.92
C ILE A 114 -43.67 24.86 12.46
N CYS A 115 -42.96 25.55 11.56
CA CYS A 115 -41.92 26.50 11.93
C CYS A 115 -42.51 27.74 12.64
N PRO A 116 -42.14 28.05 13.90
CA PRO A 116 -42.69 29.18 14.65
C PRO A 116 -42.35 30.55 14.04
N SER A 117 -41.27 30.64 13.24
CA SER A 117 -40.74 31.91 12.72
C SER A 117 -41.31 32.32 11.36
N CYS A 118 -41.91 31.40 10.60
CA CYS A 118 -42.46 31.73 9.27
C CYS A 118 -43.87 31.21 8.99
N GLY A 119 -44.45 30.36 9.86
CA GLY A 119 -45.81 29.83 9.67
C GLY A 119 -46.04 29.09 8.35
N GLY A 120 -44.95 28.69 7.67
CA GLY A 120 -45.02 28.01 6.38
C GLY A 120 -45.67 26.64 6.50
N PRO A 121 -46.39 26.19 5.46
CA PRO A 121 -47.09 24.91 5.49
C PRO A 121 -46.10 23.75 5.71
N PRO A 122 -46.54 22.64 6.35
CA PRO A 122 -45.69 21.47 6.51
C PRO A 122 -45.18 21.01 5.14
N ILE A 123 -43.91 20.58 5.09
CA ILE A 123 -43.24 20.13 3.88
C ILE A 123 -44.15 19.12 3.16
N GLY A 124 -44.64 19.52 1.99
CA GLY A 124 -45.59 18.75 1.19
C GLY A 124 -45.07 17.33 0.93
N GLU A 125 -45.98 16.38 1.09
CA GLU A 125 -45.77 14.94 1.04
C GLU A 125 -45.23 14.40 -0.30
N ASP A 126 -44.53 13.27 -0.17
CA ASP A 126 -44.48 12.14 -1.13
C ASP A 126 -43.49 12.09 -2.30
N SER A 127 -42.18 12.22 -2.01
CA SER A 127 -41.13 11.75 -2.92
C SER A 127 -41.17 10.24 -3.23
N TYR A 128 -41.86 9.42 -2.43
CA TYR A 128 -41.90 7.97 -2.60
C TYR A 128 -42.99 7.49 -3.58
N PHE A 129 -44.13 8.20 -3.67
CA PHE A 129 -45.18 7.89 -4.64
C PHE A 129 -44.90 8.50 -6.02
N ASP A 130 -44.20 9.64 -6.08
CA ASP A 130 -43.81 10.27 -7.35
C ASP A 130 -42.84 9.40 -8.16
N GLU A 131 -41.93 8.68 -7.50
CA GLU A 131 -40.98 7.81 -8.21
C GLU A 131 -41.69 6.60 -8.87
N GLN A 132 -42.67 6.01 -8.20
CA GLN A 132 -43.48 4.91 -8.76
C GLN A 132 -44.38 5.40 -9.90
N LYS A 133 -44.98 6.59 -9.75
CA LYS A 133 -45.81 7.22 -10.78
C LYS A 133 -44.99 7.59 -12.02
N LEU A 134 -43.80 8.17 -11.84
CA LEU A 134 -42.86 8.50 -12.91
C LEU A 134 -42.31 7.25 -13.61
N ARG A 135 -42.16 6.12 -12.90
CA ARG A 135 -41.80 4.83 -13.51
C ARG A 135 -42.93 4.26 -14.37
N VAL A 136 -44.17 4.36 -13.91
CA VAL A 136 -45.35 3.92 -14.68
C VAL A 136 -45.55 4.79 -15.92
N GLU A 137 -45.38 6.11 -15.80
CA GLU A 137 -45.49 7.06 -16.91
C GLU A 137 -44.36 6.86 -17.93
N ASN A 138 -43.12 6.63 -17.49
CA ASN A 138 -42.00 6.26 -18.38
C ASN A 138 -42.23 4.93 -19.11
N ALA A 139 -42.88 3.96 -18.45
CA ALA A 139 -43.22 2.69 -19.09
C ALA A 139 -44.29 2.88 -20.19
N GLN A 140 -45.31 3.70 -19.92
CA GLN A 140 -46.35 4.03 -20.90
C GLN A 140 -45.80 4.83 -22.10
N LEU A 141 -44.92 5.80 -21.85
CA LEU A 141 -44.27 6.58 -22.91
C LEU A 141 -43.35 5.72 -23.80
N LYS A 142 -42.70 4.70 -23.23
CA LYS A 142 -41.93 3.72 -24.01
C LYS A 142 -42.82 2.83 -24.88
N GLU A 143 -43.97 2.40 -24.38
CA GLU A 143 -44.91 1.59 -25.14
C GLU A 143 -45.53 2.37 -26.31
N GLU A 144 -45.86 3.65 -26.11
CA GLU A 144 -46.30 4.52 -27.22
C GLU A 144 -45.18 4.81 -28.23
N LEU A 145 -43.93 4.99 -27.78
CA LEU A 145 -42.79 5.14 -28.67
C LEU A 145 -42.58 3.89 -29.56
N ASP A 146 -42.73 2.69 -29.00
CA ASP A 146 -42.65 1.43 -29.74
C ASP A 146 -43.83 1.25 -30.70
N ARG A 147 -45.04 1.62 -30.27
CA ARG A 147 -46.25 1.58 -31.11
C ARG A 147 -46.12 2.52 -32.31
N VAL A 148 -45.72 3.77 -32.08
CA VAL A 148 -45.48 4.78 -33.13
C VAL A 148 -44.32 4.36 -34.04
N SER A 149 -43.25 3.78 -33.50
CA SER A 149 -42.13 3.24 -34.28
C SER A 149 -42.56 2.05 -35.17
N SER A 150 -43.46 1.20 -34.67
CA SER A 150 -44.00 0.07 -35.45
C SER A 150 -44.92 0.51 -36.58
N ILE A 151 -45.68 1.61 -36.39
CA ILE A 151 -46.54 2.20 -37.41
C ILE A 151 -45.68 2.93 -38.45
N ALA A 152 -44.66 3.68 -38.03
CA ALA A 152 -43.71 4.34 -38.93
C ALA A 152 -42.95 3.32 -39.80
N ALA A 153 -42.59 2.16 -39.25
CA ALA A 153 -41.94 1.07 -40.00
C ALA A 153 -42.83 0.45 -41.11
N LYS A 154 -44.17 0.53 -40.98
CA LYS A 154 -45.10 0.01 -42.00
C LYS A 154 -45.30 0.94 -43.21
N TYR A 155 -45.05 2.25 -43.07
CA TYR A 155 -45.29 3.22 -44.14
C TYR A 155 -44.00 3.72 -44.84
N ILE A 156 -42.82 3.52 -44.23
CA ILE A 156 -41.55 4.10 -44.74
C ILE A 156 -40.58 3.03 -45.31
N GLY A 157 -40.95 1.75 -45.29
CA GLY A 157 -40.22 0.70 -46.02
C GLY A 157 -38.81 0.38 -45.50
N ARG A 158 -38.41 0.93 -44.35
CA ARG A 158 -37.20 0.53 -43.60
C ARG A 158 -37.45 0.66 -42.10
N PRO A 159 -36.98 -0.30 -41.27
CA PRO A 159 -37.03 -0.18 -39.82
C PRO A 159 -36.11 0.95 -39.36
N ILE A 160 -36.56 1.75 -38.39
CA ILE A 160 -35.79 2.84 -37.75
C ILE A 160 -34.75 2.22 -36.79
N SER A 161 -33.84 1.43 -37.35
CA SER A 161 -32.69 0.87 -36.65
C SER A 161 -31.36 1.28 -37.32
N GLN A 162 -31.40 2.32 -38.17
CA GLN A 162 -30.22 2.88 -38.84
C GLN A 162 -30.10 4.42 -38.74
N LEU A 163 -30.44 4.99 -37.58
CA LEU A 163 -29.90 6.29 -37.17
C LEU A 163 -29.04 6.06 -35.91
N PRO A 164 -27.88 6.74 -35.78
CA PRO A 164 -26.97 6.53 -34.66
C PRO A 164 -27.64 6.97 -33.34
N PRO A 165 -27.46 6.23 -32.23
CA PRO A 165 -28.11 6.54 -30.97
C PRO A 165 -27.46 7.76 -30.31
N VAL A 166 -28.27 8.78 -30.01
CA VAL A 166 -27.94 9.77 -28.96
C VAL A 166 -28.12 9.04 -27.63
N GLN A 167 -27.03 8.68 -26.95
CA GLN A 167 -27.10 8.00 -25.66
C GLN A 167 -27.27 9.01 -24.50
N PRO A 168 -28.34 8.89 -23.69
CA PRO A 168 -28.48 9.58 -22.43
C PRO A 168 -27.61 8.93 -21.35
N VAL A 169 -27.08 9.79 -20.49
CA VAL A 169 -26.23 9.50 -19.34
C VAL A 169 -27.01 8.64 -18.32
N HIS A 170 -26.49 7.44 -18.02
CA HIS A 170 -26.92 6.68 -16.86
C HIS A 170 -26.32 7.33 -15.60
N ILE A 171 -27.14 8.10 -14.89
CA ILE A 171 -26.93 8.45 -13.49
C ILE A 171 -27.58 7.34 -12.68
N SER A 172 -26.78 6.48 -12.05
CA SER A 172 -27.25 5.63 -10.96
C SER A 172 -26.81 6.27 -9.65
N SER A 173 -27.80 6.79 -8.91
CA SER A 173 -27.62 7.40 -7.60
C SER A 173 -27.18 6.35 -6.59
N LEU A 174 -26.04 6.62 -5.96
CA LEU A 174 -25.79 6.16 -4.62
C LEU A 174 -26.45 7.11 -3.62
N ASP A 175 -26.49 6.61 -2.39
CA ASP A 175 -26.39 7.36 -1.13
C ASP A 175 -27.73 7.63 -0.41
N LEU A 176 -27.87 7.50 0.92
CA LEU A 176 -26.90 7.70 2.00
C LEU A 176 -27.17 6.78 3.20
N SER A 177 -26.08 6.44 3.88
CA SER A 177 -26.10 6.04 5.28
C SER A 177 -26.12 7.28 6.18
N MET A 178 -26.88 7.25 7.28
CA MET A 178 -26.66 8.14 8.43
C MET A 178 -26.54 7.28 9.68
N GLY A 179 -25.34 7.21 10.23
CA GLY A 179 -25.08 6.60 11.53
C GLY A 179 -25.32 7.58 12.67
N SER A 180 -25.55 7.06 13.87
CA SER A 180 -25.17 7.76 15.10
C SER A 180 -24.96 6.82 16.30
N PHE A 181 -23.82 7.10 16.94
CA PHE A 181 -23.19 6.74 18.20
C PHE A 181 -24.03 6.56 19.49
N GLY A 182 -23.46 5.80 20.45
CA GLY A 182 -23.26 6.30 21.83
C GLY A 182 -23.03 5.29 22.99
N GLY A 183 -21.84 5.36 23.62
CA GLY A 183 -21.60 5.20 25.08
C GLY A 183 -20.86 3.92 25.56
N GLN A 184 -19.91 3.90 26.52
CA GLN A 184 -19.04 4.84 27.26
C GLN A 184 -18.17 3.99 28.24
N GLY A 185 -16.93 4.39 28.60
CA GLY A 185 -16.19 3.77 29.73
C GLY A 185 -14.68 4.10 29.89
N MET A 186 -14.37 5.18 30.64
CA MET A 186 -13.20 5.54 31.47
C MET A 186 -11.76 4.96 31.26
N GLY A 187 -10.74 5.85 31.21
CA GLY A 187 -9.36 5.56 31.70
C GLY A 187 -8.16 6.28 31.02
N SER A 188 -7.97 7.57 31.33
CA SER A 188 -6.82 8.51 31.16
C SER A 188 -5.41 8.08 30.66
N GLY A 189 -4.90 8.83 29.66
CA GLY A 189 -3.46 9.05 29.32
C GLY A 189 -3.28 9.43 27.84
N PRO A 190 -2.50 10.48 27.44
CA PRO A 190 -2.57 11.03 26.10
C PRO A 190 -1.79 10.17 25.11
N SER A 191 -2.46 9.25 24.40
CA SER A 191 -1.89 8.63 23.21
C SER A 191 -2.01 9.60 22.04
N LEU A 192 -0.93 9.74 21.26
CA LEU A 192 -1.02 10.38 19.96
C LEU A 192 -1.84 9.46 19.07
N ASP A 193 -3.07 9.87 18.79
CA ASP A 193 -4.04 9.19 17.94
C ASP A 193 -3.57 9.22 16.47
N LEU A 194 -2.68 8.29 16.13
CA LEU A 194 -2.18 8.05 14.77
C LEU A 194 -3.10 7.07 14.00
N ASP A 195 -4.28 6.77 14.54
CA ASP A 195 -5.30 5.92 13.91
C ASP A 195 -6.24 6.70 12.96
N LEU A 196 -5.97 8.00 12.72
CA LEU A 196 -6.75 8.84 11.79
C LEU A 196 -6.49 8.56 10.29
N LEU A 197 -5.72 7.52 9.96
CA LEU A 197 -5.52 7.06 8.58
C LEU A 197 -5.82 5.55 8.43
N PRO A 198 -7.10 5.13 8.32
CA PRO A 198 -7.42 3.90 7.62
C PRO A 198 -7.67 4.22 6.14
N GLY A 199 -7.08 3.42 5.25
CA GLY A 199 -7.54 3.27 3.86
C GLY A 199 -6.50 3.61 2.79
N SER A 200 -5.63 2.66 2.45
CA SER A 200 -5.16 2.38 1.08
C SER A 200 -4.29 1.13 1.07
N SER A 201 -4.81 0.01 1.58
CA SER A 201 -4.22 -1.29 1.28
C SER A 201 -4.66 -1.69 -0.14
N SER A 202 -3.73 -1.63 -1.10
CA SER A 202 -3.78 -2.54 -2.24
C SER A 202 -3.76 -3.96 -1.66
N ALA A 203 -4.94 -4.55 -1.48
CA ALA A 203 -5.06 -5.96 -1.10
C ALA A 203 -4.58 -6.79 -2.29
N MET A 204 -3.26 -6.95 -2.37
CA MET A 204 -2.62 -7.91 -3.26
C MET A 204 -3.27 -9.28 -3.01
N PRO A 205 -3.47 -10.11 -4.06
CA PRO A 205 -4.07 -11.42 -3.87
C PRO A 205 -3.26 -12.20 -2.83
N ILE A 206 -3.90 -12.44 -1.69
CA ILE A 206 -3.41 -13.32 -0.63
C ILE A 206 -3.39 -14.72 -1.24
N MET A 207 -2.24 -15.11 -1.81
CA MET A 207 -1.94 -16.52 -1.95
C MET A 207 -1.93 -17.08 -0.52
N PRO A 208 -2.71 -18.12 -0.21
CA PRO A 208 -2.71 -18.71 1.12
C PRO A 208 -1.32 -19.29 1.34
N PHE A 209 -0.49 -18.54 2.07
CA PHE A 209 0.77 -19.03 2.58
C PHE A 209 0.38 -20.06 3.65
N GLN A 210 0.51 -21.34 3.31
CA GLN A 210 0.35 -22.40 4.30
C GLN A 210 1.38 -22.13 5.41
N GLY A 211 0.88 -21.96 6.63
CA GLY A 211 1.71 -21.68 7.80
C GLY A 211 2.89 -22.65 7.84
N THR A 212 4.09 -22.09 7.87
CA THR A 212 5.32 -22.85 8.03
C THR A 212 5.26 -23.56 9.36
N GLY A 213 5.30 -24.90 9.35
CA GLY A 213 5.49 -25.69 10.56
C GLY A 213 6.93 -25.55 11.06
N ILE A 214 7.33 -24.35 11.49
CA ILE A 214 8.64 -24.08 12.08
C ILE A 214 8.68 -24.81 13.42
N SER A 215 9.71 -25.64 13.63
CA SER A 215 9.85 -26.39 14.88
C SER A 215 10.24 -25.47 16.04
N ASP A 216 9.89 -25.83 17.27
CA ASP A 216 10.25 -25.02 18.44
C ASP A 216 11.79 -24.87 18.61
N MET A 217 12.57 -25.83 18.11
CA MET A 217 14.04 -25.74 18.09
C MET A 217 14.54 -24.68 17.10
N ASP A 218 13.93 -24.58 15.93
CA ASP A 218 14.26 -23.54 14.96
C ASP A 218 13.89 -22.15 15.51
N LYS A 219 12.78 -22.04 16.25
CA LYS A 219 12.38 -20.79 16.92
C LYS A 219 13.39 -20.36 17.98
N SER A 220 13.91 -21.30 18.76
CA SER A 220 14.97 -21.03 19.74
C SER A 220 16.25 -20.54 19.05
N LEU A 221 16.67 -21.21 17.97
CA LEU A 221 17.85 -20.80 17.21
C LEU A 221 17.68 -19.40 16.60
N MET A 222 16.51 -19.10 16.03
CA MET A 222 16.19 -17.77 15.51
C MET A 222 16.27 -16.70 16.61
N ALA A 223 15.77 -17.00 17.81
CA ALA A 223 15.87 -16.08 18.95
C ALA A 223 17.33 -15.83 19.36
N ASP A 224 18.17 -16.86 19.39
CA ASP A 224 19.60 -16.73 19.70
C ASP A 224 20.33 -15.89 18.63
N VAL A 225 20.04 -16.12 17.35
CA VAL A 225 20.60 -15.31 16.25
C VAL A 225 20.19 -13.84 16.38
N ALA A 226 18.91 -13.58 16.66
CA ALA A 226 18.39 -12.22 16.83
C ALA A 226 18.99 -11.51 18.06
N ALA A 227 19.18 -12.20 19.18
CA ALA A 227 19.81 -11.65 20.38
C ALA A 227 21.28 -11.29 20.14
N ASN A 228 22.05 -12.18 19.49
CA ASN A 228 23.43 -11.90 19.11
C ASN A 228 23.53 -10.72 18.13
N ALA A 229 22.60 -10.63 17.17
CA ALA A 229 22.54 -9.52 16.23
C ALA A 229 22.23 -8.19 16.95
N LEU A 230 21.38 -8.21 17.97
CA LEU A 230 21.10 -7.01 18.78
C LEU A 230 22.36 -6.52 19.50
N ASP A 231 23.11 -7.42 20.14
CA ASP A 231 24.36 -7.07 20.83
C ASP A 231 25.40 -6.49 19.86
N GLU A 232 25.50 -7.06 18.65
CA GLU A 232 26.34 -6.56 17.58
C GLU A 232 25.89 -5.16 17.11
N LEU A 233 24.60 -4.96 16.85
CA LEU A 233 24.03 -3.67 16.45
C LEU A 233 24.31 -2.60 17.51
N LEU A 234 24.09 -2.91 18.79
CA LEU A 234 24.35 -1.96 19.89
C LEU A 234 25.81 -1.51 19.94
N ARG A 235 26.76 -2.39 19.60
CA ARG A 235 28.18 -2.00 19.45
C ARG A 235 28.43 -1.16 18.21
N LEU A 236 27.79 -1.46 17.08
CA LEU A 236 27.87 -0.66 15.85
C LEU A 236 27.27 0.75 16.03
N LEU A 237 26.24 0.89 16.85
CA LEU A 237 25.59 2.17 17.14
C LEU A 237 26.48 3.10 18.00
N GLN A 238 27.44 2.56 18.75
CA GLN A 238 28.34 3.37 19.59
C GLN A 238 29.31 4.19 18.74
N THR A 239 29.55 5.44 19.15
CA THR A 239 30.41 6.40 18.45
C THR A 239 31.92 6.18 18.66
N ASN A 240 32.30 5.02 19.22
CA ASN A 240 33.69 4.73 19.56
C ASN A 240 34.47 4.21 18.34
N GLU A 241 35.56 4.90 18.02
CA GLU A 241 36.69 4.35 17.26
C GLU A 241 37.12 3.02 17.91
N PRO A 242 37.40 1.94 17.15
CA PRO A 242 37.88 1.94 15.77
C PRO A 242 36.90 1.37 14.72
N LEU A 243 35.62 1.15 15.07
CA LEU A 243 34.67 0.49 14.15
C LEU A 243 34.30 1.38 12.95
N TRP A 244 34.15 2.69 13.17
CA TRP A 244 33.73 3.64 12.15
C TRP A 244 34.85 4.63 11.88
N MET A 245 35.21 4.77 10.61
CA MET A 245 36.18 5.76 10.14
C MET A 245 35.45 6.85 9.37
N LYS A 246 35.96 8.08 9.44
CA LYS A 246 35.49 9.16 8.58
C LYS A 246 36.09 9.01 7.19
N SER A 247 35.22 8.88 6.19
CA SER A 247 35.59 8.90 4.78
C SER A 247 36.35 10.17 4.44
N THR A 248 37.51 10.03 3.79
CA THR A 248 38.35 11.15 3.38
C THR A 248 37.73 12.00 2.28
N THR A 249 36.74 11.46 1.56
CA THR A 249 36.08 12.17 0.46
C THR A 249 34.90 13.00 0.91
N ASP A 250 34.06 12.49 1.82
CA ASP A 250 32.77 13.10 2.16
C ASP A 250 32.48 13.18 3.66
N GLY A 251 33.43 12.79 4.52
CA GLY A 251 33.29 12.89 5.98
C GLY A 251 32.24 11.96 6.58
N ARG A 252 31.70 11.02 5.81
CA ARG A 252 30.70 10.04 6.29
C ARG A 252 31.34 8.88 7.02
N ASP A 253 30.53 8.23 7.87
CA ASP A 253 30.96 7.04 8.61
C ASP A 253 31.03 5.84 7.68
N VAL A 254 32.23 5.29 7.52
CA VAL A 254 32.51 4.07 6.77
C VAL A 254 33.02 3.01 7.74
N LEU A 255 32.48 1.81 7.65
CA LEU A 255 32.86 0.71 8.53
C LEU A 255 34.30 0.26 8.24
N ASN A 256 35.13 0.18 9.28
CA ASN A 256 36.43 -0.46 9.21
C ASN A 256 36.25 -1.98 9.27
N LEU A 257 36.27 -2.61 8.10
CA LEU A 257 36.04 -4.06 7.96
C LEU A 257 37.03 -4.90 8.76
N GLU A 258 38.32 -4.52 8.80
CA GLU A 258 39.34 -5.26 9.55
C GLU A 258 39.07 -5.22 11.06
N SER A 259 38.74 -4.03 11.59
CA SER A 259 38.38 -3.87 13.01
C SER A 259 37.08 -4.58 13.35
N TYR A 260 36.10 -4.54 12.44
CA TYR A 260 34.84 -5.24 12.58
C TYR A 260 35.03 -6.76 12.62
N GLU A 261 35.76 -7.34 11.66
CA GLU A 261 36.03 -8.78 11.60
C GLU A 261 36.82 -9.29 12.82
N ARG A 262 37.71 -8.46 13.38
CA ARG A 262 38.43 -8.78 14.61
C ARG A 262 37.52 -8.86 15.83
N ILE A 263 36.48 -8.01 15.89
CA ILE A 263 35.54 -7.95 17.01
C ILE A 263 34.43 -9.00 16.86
N PHE A 264 34.00 -9.27 15.63
CA PHE A 264 32.91 -10.19 15.29
C PHE A 264 33.40 -11.26 14.30
N PRO A 265 34.26 -12.20 14.74
CA PRO A 265 34.78 -13.24 13.87
C PRO A 265 33.65 -14.19 13.45
N ARG A 266 33.47 -14.35 12.14
CA ARG A 266 32.46 -15.26 11.56
C ARG A 266 33.11 -16.57 11.09
N ALA A 267 32.51 -17.70 11.47
CA ALA A 267 33.02 -19.03 11.16
C ALA A 267 33.09 -19.35 9.66
N ASN A 268 32.26 -18.68 8.84
CA ASN A 268 32.21 -18.79 7.39
C ASN A 268 32.48 -17.42 6.76
N SER A 269 33.74 -16.99 6.74
CA SER A 269 34.11 -15.83 5.93
C SER A 269 33.89 -16.16 4.45
N HIS A 270 32.79 -15.70 3.85
CA HIS A 270 32.57 -15.71 2.40
C HIS A 270 33.56 -14.82 1.63
N LEU A 271 34.61 -14.31 2.30
CA LEU A 271 35.76 -13.52 1.83
C LEU A 271 36.65 -14.20 0.75
N LYS A 272 36.13 -15.19 0.01
CA LYS A 272 36.82 -15.74 -1.17
C LYS A 272 36.05 -15.57 -2.47
N ASN A 273 34.81 -15.08 -2.44
CA ASN A 273 34.10 -14.74 -3.66
C ASN A 273 34.40 -13.27 -4.03
N PRO A 274 35.15 -13.00 -5.11
CA PRO A 274 35.46 -11.62 -5.53
C PRO A 274 34.21 -10.81 -5.93
N ASN A 275 33.06 -11.47 -6.07
CA ASN A 275 31.78 -10.83 -6.41
C ASN A 275 30.96 -10.38 -5.18
N VAL A 276 31.45 -10.60 -3.96
CA VAL A 276 30.74 -10.15 -2.75
C VAL A 276 31.23 -8.76 -2.35
N ARG A 277 30.30 -7.81 -2.27
CA ARG A 277 30.53 -6.45 -1.76
C ARG A 277 29.85 -6.29 -0.40
N ILE A 278 30.56 -5.67 0.55
CA ILE A 278 29.98 -5.21 1.81
C ILE A 278 29.62 -3.74 1.67
N GLU A 279 28.37 -3.40 1.97
CA GLU A 279 27.87 -2.03 2.07
C GLU A 279 27.52 -1.76 3.54
N ALA A 280 28.20 -0.80 4.16
CA ALA A 280 27.98 -0.44 5.55
C ALA A 280 27.95 1.08 5.71
N SER A 281 26.93 1.59 6.40
CA SER A 281 26.79 3.03 6.68
C SER A 281 26.07 3.25 7.99
N ARG A 282 26.38 4.37 8.64
CA ARG A 282 25.72 4.83 9.86
C ARG A 282 25.42 6.31 9.75
N ASP A 283 24.25 6.71 10.25
CA ASP A 283 23.89 8.11 10.37
C ASP A 283 22.95 8.33 11.57
N SER A 284 22.79 9.59 12.00
CA SER A 284 21.92 9.97 13.11
C SER A 284 21.12 11.24 12.81
N GLY A 285 19.83 11.23 13.12
CA GLY A 285 18.94 12.37 12.92
C GLY A 285 17.91 12.51 14.04
N VAL A 286 17.29 13.69 14.13
CA VAL A 286 16.15 13.94 15.02
C VAL A 286 14.88 13.98 14.20
N VAL A 287 13.80 13.37 14.70
CA VAL A 287 12.50 13.26 14.01
C VAL A 287 11.36 13.70 14.92
N ILE A 288 10.33 14.32 14.33
CA ILE A 288 9.17 14.91 15.02
C ILE A 288 8.13 13.83 15.31
N MET A 289 8.52 12.78 16.04
CA MET A 289 7.67 11.67 16.44
C MET A 289 8.27 11.03 17.70
N ASN A 290 7.42 10.51 18.59
CA ASN A 290 7.89 9.82 19.80
C ASN A 290 8.35 8.39 19.50
N SER A 291 9.11 7.78 20.42
CA SER A 291 9.73 6.48 20.14
C SER A 291 8.70 5.36 19.98
N LEU A 292 7.62 5.38 20.76
CA LEU A 292 6.60 4.34 20.73
C LEU A 292 5.88 4.30 19.38
N ALA A 293 5.46 5.46 18.87
CA ALA A 293 4.82 5.56 17.57
C ALA A 293 5.75 5.08 16.44
N LEU A 294 7.05 5.39 16.52
CA LEU A 294 8.02 4.89 15.54
C LEU A 294 8.17 3.37 15.61
N VAL A 295 8.26 2.81 16.81
CA VAL A 295 8.34 1.36 17.02
C VAL A 295 7.09 0.66 16.49
N ASP A 296 5.89 1.18 16.79
CA ASP A 296 4.63 0.63 16.29
C ASP A 296 4.58 0.63 14.76
N ILE A 297 5.08 1.70 14.11
CA ILE A 297 5.14 1.78 12.65
C ILE A 297 6.17 0.79 12.08
N PHE A 298 7.35 0.66 12.69
CA PHE A 298 8.41 -0.21 12.17
C PHE A 298 8.09 -1.70 12.36
N MET A 299 7.32 -2.05 13.39
CA MET A 299 6.92 -3.44 13.66
C MET A 299 5.69 -3.90 12.87
N ASP A 300 4.97 -2.99 12.20
CA ASP A 300 3.88 -3.28 11.28
C ASP A 300 4.36 -3.19 9.82
N SER A 301 4.26 -4.29 9.07
CA SER A 301 4.78 -4.35 7.70
C SER A 301 4.11 -3.36 6.75
N ASN A 302 2.82 -3.06 6.94
CA ASN A 302 2.08 -2.15 6.08
C ASN A 302 2.45 -0.70 6.40
N LYS A 303 2.46 -0.32 7.68
CA LYS A 303 2.86 1.02 8.11
C LYS A 303 4.32 1.31 7.74
N TRP A 304 5.20 0.31 7.81
CA TRP A 304 6.58 0.44 7.38
C TRP A 304 6.70 0.74 5.87
N MET A 305 5.92 0.07 5.02
CA MET A 305 5.86 0.38 3.59
C MET A 305 5.29 1.78 3.31
N GLU A 306 4.23 2.17 4.03
CA GLU A 306 3.62 3.50 3.88
C GLU A 306 4.55 4.63 4.32
N LEU A 307 5.39 4.38 5.31
CA LEU A 307 6.40 5.32 5.78
C LEU A 307 7.59 5.43 4.82
N PHE A 308 7.97 4.33 4.16
CA PHE A 308 9.15 4.29 3.29
C PHE A 308 8.83 3.86 1.85
N PRO A 309 7.85 4.47 1.14
CA PRO A 309 7.41 3.99 -0.17
C PRO A 309 8.50 4.09 -1.24
N THR A 310 9.47 5.00 -1.04
CA THR A 310 10.59 5.21 -1.96
C THR A 310 11.74 4.21 -1.75
N ILE A 311 11.77 3.50 -0.62
CA ILE A 311 12.83 2.56 -0.23
C ILE A 311 12.31 1.13 -0.17
N VAL A 312 11.14 0.90 0.44
CA VAL A 312 10.53 -0.42 0.64
C VAL A 312 9.43 -0.62 -0.40
N SER A 313 9.66 -1.48 -1.39
CA SER A 313 8.65 -1.82 -2.41
C SER A 313 7.67 -2.87 -1.93
N MET A 314 8.09 -3.75 -1.01
CA MET A 314 7.27 -4.82 -0.47
C MET A 314 7.76 -5.20 0.92
N ALA A 315 6.84 -5.47 1.85
CA ALA A 315 7.14 -6.03 3.15
C ALA A 315 6.02 -6.95 3.60
N ARG A 316 6.37 -8.09 4.20
CA ARG A 316 5.41 -9.06 4.75
C ARG A 316 5.98 -9.71 6.00
N THR A 317 5.20 -9.71 7.08
CA THR A 317 5.47 -10.59 8.22
C THR A 317 5.09 -12.02 7.83
N LEU A 318 6.08 -12.91 7.79
CA LEU A 318 5.91 -14.32 7.45
C LEU A 318 5.45 -15.12 8.68
N GLU A 319 6.05 -14.84 9.84
CA GLU A 319 5.68 -15.46 11.12
C GLU A 319 6.01 -14.54 12.29
N VAL A 320 5.16 -14.53 13.32
CA VAL A 320 5.45 -13.89 14.61
C VAL A 320 5.99 -14.95 15.56
N LEU A 321 7.27 -14.85 15.90
CA LEU A 321 7.99 -15.84 16.71
C LEU A 321 7.86 -15.56 18.21
N SER A 322 7.81 -14.28 18.59
CA SER A 322 7.54 -13.80 19.95
C SER A 322 6.74 -12.50 19.90
N SER A 323 5.66 -12.40 20.70
CA SER A 323 4.75 -11.25 20.69
C SER A 323 5.09 -10.16 21.71
N GLY A 324 6.29 -10.17 22.31
CA GLY A 324 6.70 -9.17 23.31
C GLY A 324 5.98 -9.27 24.66
N MET A 325 6.48 -8.58 25.68
CA MET A 325 5.92 -8.60 27.03
C MET A 325 4.72 -7.65 27.18
N MET A 326 3.64 -8.12 27.83
CA MET A 326 2.52 -7.30 28.34
C MET A 326 1.87 -6.35 27.31
N GLY A 327 1.81 -6.75 26.04
CA GLY A 327 1.19 -5.94 24.97
C GLY A 327 2.06 -4.81 24.43
N GLY A 328 3.34 -4.74 24.82
CA GLY A 328 4.34 -3.86 24.21
C GLY A 328 5.25 -4.60 23.23
N HIS A 329 5.99 -3.84 22.41
CA HIS A 329 6.91 -4.39 21.41
C HIS A 329 8.25 -4.89 21.97
N SER A 330 8.50 -4.76 23.28
CA SER A 330 9.78 -5.20 23.86
C SER A 330 9.87 -6.72 23.93
N GLY A 331 10.92 -7.27 23.34
CA GLY A 331 11.12 -8.72 23.19
C GLY A 331 10.30 -9.32 22.04
N SER A 332 9.76 -8.49 21.15
CA SER A 332 9.01 -8.98 19.98
C SER A 332 9.96 -9.40 18.87
N LEU A 333 9.70 -10.57 18.28
CA LEU A 333 10.52 -11.18 17.24
C LEU A 333 9.63 -11.64 16.08
N GLN A 334 9.94 -11.19 14.88
CA GLN A 334 9.20 -11.52 13.66
C GLN A 334 10.15 -12.04 12.58
N LEU A 335 9.72 -13.07 11.85
CA LEU A 335 10.33 -13.44 10.58
C LEU A 335 9.63 -12.64 9.47
N MET A 336 10.40 -11.88 8.70
CA MET A 336 9.89 -10.95 7.69
C MET A 336 10.52 -11.21 6.32
N TYR A 337 9.76 -10.86 5.29
CA TYR A 337 10.23 -10.68 3.93
C TYR A 337 10.18 -9.19 3.59
N GLY A 338 11.23 -8.66 2.98
CA GLY A 338 11.27 -7.27 2.52
C GLY A 338 12.01 -7.12 1.19
N GLU A 339 11.52 -6.20 0.37
CA GLU A 339 12.14 -5.80 -0.89
C GLU A 339 12.51 -4.32 -0.84
N LEU A 340 13.78 -4.02 -1.11
CA LEU A 340 14.29 -2.67 -1.17
C LEU A 340 14.51 -2.22 -2.60
N GLN A 341 14.19 -0.96 -2.88
CA GLN A 341 14.24 -0.38 -4.21
C GLN A 341 14.99 0.96 -4.26
N VAL A 342 15.57 1.21 -5.43
CA VAL A 342 15.89 2.55 -5.93
C VAL A 342 14.88 2.83 -7.02
N LEU A 343 14.30 4.03 -7.05
CA LEU A 343 13.25 4.40 -8.00
C LEU A 343 13.84 4.66 -9.41
N SER A 344 14.39 3.61 -10.00
CA SER A 344 14.89 3.55 -11.37
C SER A 344 14.84 2.13 -11.91
N PRO A 345 14.42 1.94 -13.17
CA PRO A 345 14.41 0.63 -13.79
C PRO A 345 15.83 0.08 -14.08
N LEU A 346 16.89 0.87 -13.82
CA LEU A 346 18.29 0.49 -14.02
C LEU A 346 18.92 -0.19 -12.79
N VAL A 347 18.25 -0.14 -11.63
CA VAL A 347 18.72 -0.75 -10.39
C VAL A 347 17.77 -1.88 -10.01
N PRO A 348 18.24 -3.14 -9.91
CA PRO A 348 17.40 -4.25 -9.47
C PRO A 348 17.00 -4.09 -7.99
N THR A 349 15.82 -4.59 -7.63
CA THR A 349 15.38 -4.67 -6.23
C THR A 349 16.26 -5.66 -5.44
N ARG A 350 16.44 -5.39 -4.15
CA ARG A 350 17.14 -6.29 -3.21
C ARG A 350 16.12 -6.97 -2.33
N GLU A 351 16.12 -8.30 -2.32
CA GLU A 351 15.15 -9.10 -1.58
C GLU A 351 15.82 -9.71 -0.35
N PHE A 352 15.13 -9.67 0.79
CA PHE A 352 15.65 -10.16 2.07
C PHE A 352 14.61 -11.01 2.79
N TYR A 353 15.09 -12.14 3.33
CA TYR A 353 14.44 -12.85 4.43
C TYR A 353 15.23 -12.55 5.70
N PHE A 354 14.59 -11.94 6.68
CA PHE A 354 15.27 -11.46 7.88
C PHE A 354 14.41 -11.60 9.13
N LEU A 355 15.07 -11.74 10.26
CA LEU A 355 14.49 -11.64 11.59
C LEU A 355 14.53 -10.18 12.01
N ARG A 356 13.36 -9.64 12.39
CA ARG A 356 13.22 -8.33 13.02
C ARG A 356 12.98 -8.52 14.51
N TYR A 357 13.92 -8.05 15.33
CA TYR A 357 13.85 -8.12 16.78
C TYR A 357 13.82 -6.72 17.39
N CYS A 358 12.81 -6.47 18.22
CA CYS A 358 12.61 -5.20 18.89
C CYS A 358 12.74 -5.36 20.40
N GLN A 359 13.60 -4.56 21.01
CA GLN A 359 13.90 -4.60 22.43
C GLN A 359 13.98 -3.19 23.01
N GLN A 360 13.32 -2.97 24.14
CA GLN A 360 13.56 -1.77 24.93
C GLN A 360 14.84 -1.95 25.75
N ILE A 361 15.81 -1.06 25.55
CA ILE A 361 17.11 -1.11 26.23
C ILE A 361 17.01 -0.47 27.60
N GLU A 362 16.40 0.71 27.64
CA GLU A 362 16.10 1.48 28.85
C GLU A 362 14.82 2.30 28.61
N GLN A 363 14.30 2.95 29.64
CA GLN A 363 13.08 3.73 29.51
C GLN A 363 13.25 4.85 28.45
N GLY A 364 12.39 4.86 27.44
CA GLY A 364 12.47 5.80 26.31
C GLY A 364 13.55 5.48 25.26
N SER A 365 14.20 4.31 25.32
CA SER A 365 15.24 3.91 24.37
C SER A 365 14.97 2.51 23.80
N TRP A 366 14.78 2.44 22.48
CA TRP A 366 14.36 1.25 21.76
C TRP A 366 15.36 0.89 20.68
N ALA A 367 15.71 -0.39 20.59
CA ALA A 367 16.53 -0.92 19.52
C ALA A 367 15.71 -1.88 18.66
N ILE A 368 15.77 -1.70 17.34
CA ILE A 368 15.19 -2.62 16.37
C ILE A 368 16.33 -3.10 15.49
N VAL A 369 16.55 -4.42 15.47
CA VAL A 369 17.58 -5.08 14.65
C VAL A 369 16.94 -6.01 13.62
N ASP A 370 17.45 -5.93 12.41
CA ASP A 370 17.17 -6.79 11.28
C ASP A 370 18.44 -7.58 10.93
N VAL A 371 18.32 -8.90 10.85
CA VAL A 371 19.41 -9.80 10.43
C VAL A 371 18.88 -10.89 9.52
N SER A 372 19.56 -11.16 8.42
CA SER A 372 19.15 -12.21 7.49
C SER A 372 19.19 -13.58 8.15
N TYR A 373 18.22 -14.41 7.78
CA TYR A 373 18.12 -15.80 8.24
C TYR A 373 17.77 -16.68 7.05
N ASP A 374 18.68 -17.60 6.72
CA ASP A 374 18.49 -18.55 5.62
C ASP A 374 17.45 -19.59 6.01
N PHE A 375 16.25 -19.43 5.46
CA PHE A 375 15.17 -20.40 5.64
C PHE A 375 15.28 -21.50 4.55
N PRO A 376 15.43 -22.79 4.90
CA PRO A 376 15.49 -23.86 3.92
C PRO A 376 14.11 -24.07 3.27
N ARG A 377 13.85 -23.32 2.20
CA ARG A 377 12.73 -23.58 1.27
C ARG A 377 13.24 -24.31 0.04
N ASP A 378 12.37 -25.14 -0.54
CA ASP A 378 12.58 -25.74 -1.84
C ASP A 378 13.06 -24.68 -2.85
N ASN A 379 14.23 -24.95 -3.43
CA ASN A 379 15.09 -24.13 -4.29
C ASN A 379 14.45 -23.54 -5.57
N GLN A 380 13.12 -23.50 -5.71
CA GLN A 380 12.43 -23.11 -6.94
C GLN A 380 12.33 -21.59 -7.14
N PHE A 381 12.61 -20.78 -6.12
CA PHE A 381 12.53 -19.31 -6.17
C PHE A 381 13.72 -18.60 -5.49
N ALA A 382 14.91 -19.20 -5.53
CA ALA A 382 16.09 -18.52 -5.01
C ALA A 382 16.29 -17.17 -5.74
N PRO A 383 16.46 -16.05 -5.01
CA PRO A 383 16.61 -14.74 -5.63
C PRO A 383 17.80 -14.74 -6.61
N GLN A 384 17.63 -14.07 -7.74
CA GLN A 384 18.66 -13.99 -8.79
C GLN A 384 19.98 -13.46 -8.21
N ASN A 385 19.92 -12.48 -7.30
CA ASN A 385 21.06 -11.94 -6.55
C ASN A 385 20.79 -12.10 -5.04
N PRO A 386 21.44 -13.05 -4.34
CA PRO A 386 21.28 -13.18 -2.91
C PRO A 386 21.86 -11.94 -2.23
N SER A 387 21.00 -11.25 -1.48
CA SER A 387 21.39 -10.13 -0.63
C SER A 387 21.23 -10.59 0.81
N HIS A 388 22.30 -10.45 1.60
CA HIS A 388 22.32 -10.92 2.98
C HIS A 388 22.48 -9.73 3.91
N ARG A 389 21.45 -9.45 4.71
CA ARG A 389 21.44 -8.36 5.68
C ARG A 389 22.22 -8.81 6.92
N LEU A 390 23.31 -8.12 7.21
CA LEU A 390 24.02 -8.24 8.48
C LEU A 390 23.28 -7.42 9.55
N PRO A 391 23.62 -7.54 10.84
CA PRO A 391 22.96 -6.78 11.89
C PRO A 391 22.85 -5.29 11.54
N SER A 392 21.63 -4.90 11.17
CA SER A 392 21.23 -3.59 10.66
C SER A 392 20.00 -3.15 11.41
N GLY A 393 19.67 -1.87 11.39
CA GLY A 393 18.49 -1.35 12.05
C GLY A 393 18.77 -0.05 12.76
N CYS A 394 18.08 0.22 13.85
CA CYS A 394 18.14 1.54 14.47
C CYS A 394 17.99 1.51 15.99
N LEU A 395 18.52 2.59 16.60
CA LEU A 395 18.27 2.99 17.97
C LEU A 395 17.41 4.25 17.97
N ILE A 396 16.30 4.21 18.69
CA ILE A 396 15.33 5.29 18.82
C ILE A 396 15.33 5.74 20.28
N GLN A 397 15.68 7.00 20.52
CA GLN A 397 15.81 7.56 21.86
C GLN A 397 14.88 8.75 22.01
N ASP A 398 14.02 8.73 23.03
CA ASP A 398 13.15 9.85 23.37
C ASP A 398 13.94 11.09 23.77
N MET A 399 13.46 12.24 23.31
CA MET A 399 13.98 13.55 23.67
C MET A 399 12.97 14.31 24.53
N PRO A 400 13.43 15.25 25.40
CA PRO A 400 12.55 15.98 26.32
C PRO A 400 11.44 16.81 25.66
N ASN A 401 11.57 17.13 24.37
CA ASN A 401 10.61 17.90 23.57
C ASN A 401 9.54 17.02 22.89
N GLY A 402 9.51 15.71 23.16
CA GLY A 402 8.59 14.75 22.53
C GLY A 402 9.04 14.27 21.15
N TYR A 403 10.25 14.63 20.72
CA TYR A 403 10.87 14.10 19.49
C TYR A 403 11.68 12.86 19.83
N SER A 404 12.19 12.18 18.80
CA SER A 404 13.14 11.09 18.98
C SER A 404 14.42 11.34 18.20
N LYS A 405 15.56 11.00 18.80
CA LYS A 405 16.83 10.85 18.10
C LYS A 405 16.91 9.42 17.58
N VAL A 406 17.09 9.27 16.27
CA VAL A 406 17.24 7.97 15.61
C VAL A 406 18.66 7.84 15.10
N THR A 407 19.34 6.78 15.48
CA THR A 407 20.64 6.39 14.89
C THR A 407 20.42 5.12 14.09
N TRP A 408 20.74 5.15 12.81
CA TRP A 408 20.48 4.08 11.87
C TRP A 408 21.79 3.47 11.38
N VAL A 409 21.85 2.14 11.30
CA VAL A 409 22.96 1.38 10.73
C VAL A 409 22.41 0.47 9.64
N GLU A 410 22.94 0.59 8.43
CA GLU A 410 22.68 -0.35 7.35
C GLU A 410 23.98 -1.12 7.08
N HIS A 411 23.92 -2.44 7.15
CA HIS A 411 25.05 -3.34 6.94
C HIS A 411 24.62 -4.56 6.13
N VAL A 412 25.08 -4.65 4.88
CA VAL A 412 24.60 -5.66 3.94
C VAL A 412 25.76 -6.25 3.14
N GLU A 413 25.72 -7.57 2.96
CA GLU A 413 26.53 -8.32 2.00
C GLU A 413 25.73 -8.56 0.72
N ILE A 414 26.34 -8.28 -0.43
CA ILE A 414 25.68 -8.36 -1.73
C ILE A 414 26.55 -9.15 -2.68
N GLU A 415 25.99 -10.20 -3.26
CA GLU A 415 26.62 -10.91 -4.36
C GLU A 415 26.26 -10.27 -5.71
N ASP A 416 27.22 -9.55 -6.29
CA ASP A 416 27.07 -8.91 -7.60
C ASP A 416 27.20 -9.96 -8.73
N LYS A 417 26.14 -10.69 -9.05
CA LYS A 417 26.13 -11.58 -10.24
C LYS A 417 26.01 -10.80 -11.54
N THR A 418 25.50 -9.57 -11.48
CA THR A 418 25.42 -8.65 -12.62
C THR A 418 26.05 -7.31 -12.27
N PRO A 419 26.83 -6.69 -13.18
CA PRO A 419 27.47 -5.43 -12.89
C PRO A 419 26.41 -4.33 -12.70
N THR A 420 26.58 -3.55 -11.63
CA THR A 420 25.75 -2.37 -11.36
C THR A 420 25.79 -1.42 -12.56
N HIS A 421 24.62 -0.90 -12.96
CA HIS A 421 24.54 0.04 -14.09
C HIS A 421 25.44 1.27 -13.86
N ARG A 422 26.20 1.68 -14.88
CA ARG A 422 27.25 2.71 -14.77
C ARG A 422 26.75 4.03 -14.17
N LEU A 423 25.51 4.42 -14.47
CA LEU A 423 24.89 5.64 -13.94
C LEU A 423 24.70 5.62 -12.42
N TYR A 424 24.34 4.47 -11.84
CA TYR A 424 24.05 4.35 -10.41
C TYR A 424 25.22 3.79 -9.60
N ARG A 425 26.30 3.38 -10.27
CA ARG A 425 27.46 2.76 -9.62
C ARG A 425 28.00 3.63 -8.50
N ASP A 426 28.32 4.89 -8.78
CA ASP A 426 28.95 5.77 -7.80
C ASP A 426 27.99 6.09 -6.62
N LEU A 427 26.69 6.25 -6.90
CA LEU A 427 25.63 6.43 -5.89
C LEU A 427 25.50 5.22 -4.96
N ILE A 428 25.48 4.00 -5.51
CA ILE A 428 25.34 2.76 -4.73
C ILE A 428 26.60 2.48 -3.91
N HIS A 429 27.79 2.60 -4.51
CA HIS A 429 29.06 2.27 -3.83
C HIS A 429 29.38 3.24 -2.68
N ARG A 430 28.87 4.47 -2.74
CA ARG A 430 28.98 5.45 -1.64
C ARG A 430 27.92 5.28 -0.55
N GLY A 431 27.03 4.30 -0.66
CA GLY A 431 25.94 4.11 0.30
C GLY A 431 24.82 5.15 0.21
N LEU A 432 24.79 6.00 -0.81
CA LEU A 432 23.73 7.01 -0.97
C LEU A 432 22.38 6.39 -1.37
N ALA A 433 22.42 5.26 -2.09
CA ALA A 433 21.21 4.64 -2.63
C ALA A 433 20.48 3.73 -1.62
N PHE A 434 21.21 3.06 -0.72
CA PHE A 434 20.64 2.07 0.21
C PHE A 434 21.12 2.25 1.66
N GLY A 435 21.91 3.28 1.95
CA GLY A 435 22.50 3.50 3.27
C GLY A 435 21.61 4.26 4.25
N ALA A 436 22.12 4.40 5.47
CA ALA A 436 21.45 4.98 6.63
C ALA A 436 20.94 6.41 6.40
N GLU A 437 21.72 7.25 5.69
CA GLU A 437 21.35 8.64 5.37
C GLU A 437 20.01 8.72 4.62
N ARG A 438 19.77 7.80 3.69
CA ARG A 438 18.52 7.76 2.89
C ARG A 438 17.32 7.38 3.75
N TRP A 439 17.49 6.42 4.66
CA TRP A 439 16.45 6.03 5.62
C TRP A 439 16.08 7.21 6.53
N LEU A 440 17.08 7.88 7.10
CA LEU A 440 16.84 9.02 7.99
C LEU A 440 16.23 10.23 7.27
N ALA A 441 16.72 10.58 6.08
CA ALA A 441 16.17 11.67 5.28
C ALA A 441 14.69 11.43 4.95
N THR A 442 14.35 10.20 4.54
CA THR A 442 12.96 9.80 4.27
C THR A 442 12.12 9.83 5.54
N LEU A 443 12.63 9.31 6.66
CA LEU A 443 11.95 9.30 7.95
C LEU A 443 11.62 10.72 8.43
N GLN A 444 12.62 11.62 8.42
CA GLN A 444 12.45 13.02 8.80
C GLN A 444 11.34 13.70 7.99
N ARG A 445 11.43 13.58 6.66
CA ARG A 445 10.44 14.16 5.75
C ARG A 445 9.03 13.61 5.98
N MET A 446 8.90 12.31 6.24
CA MET A 446 7.59 11.70 6.47
C MET A 446 7.02 12.05 7.83
N CYS A 447 7.85 12.15 8.89
CA CYS A 447 7.42 12.68 10.19
C CYS A 447 6.96 14.15 10.07
N GLU A 448 7.65 14.98 9.29
CA GLU A 448 7.22 16.36 8.99
C GLU A 448 5.87 16.39 8.27
N ARG A 449 5.69 15.53 7.26
CA ARG A 449 4.40 15.36 6.56
C ARG A 449 3.27 14.96 7.50
N PHE A 450 3.50 14.00 8.39
CA PHE A 450 2.52 13.62 9.40
C PHE A 450 2.21 14.74 10.38
N ALA A 451 3.21 15.52 10.79
CA ALA A 451 2.98 16.71 11.59
C ALA A 451 2.08 17.72 10.86
N CYS A 452 2.30 17.94 9.55
CA CYS A 452 1.45 18.82 8.73
C CYS A 452 -0.02 18.34 8.62
N LEU A 453 -0.26 17.02 8.67
CA LEU A 453 -1.60 16.42 8.72
C LEU A 453 -2.34 16.70 10.04
N MET A 454 -1.60 16.80 11.15
CA MET A 454 -2.18 17.00 12.48
C MET A 454 -2.49 18.47 12.80
N VAL A 455 -1.88 19.41 12.06
CA VAL A 455 -2.14 20.85 12.23
C VAL A 455 -3.52 21.21 11.69
N LYS A 456 -4.42 21.62 12.59
CA LYS A 456 -5.80 22.05 12.29
C LYS A 456 -5.90 23.46 11.67
N GLY A 457 -4.82 24.24 11.70
CA GLY A 457 -4.75 25.58 11.11
C GLY A 457 -4.34 25.56 9.64
N THR A 458 -4.84 26.53 8.86
CA THR A 458 -4.32 26.83 7.52
C THR A 458 -2.92 27.43 7.63
N SER A 459 -1.99 26.90 6.83
CA SER A 459 -0.63 27.48 6.76
C SER A 459 -0.70 28.82 6.06
N THR A 460 0.20 29.75 6.38
CA THR A 460 0.33 31.04 5.66
C THR A 460 0.74 30.87 4.19
N ARG A 461 1.11 29.66 3.78
CA ARG A 461 1.45 29.27 2.40
C ARG A 461 0.29 28.62 1.66
N ASP A 462 -0.78 28.23 2.35
CA ASP A 462 -1.93 27.61 1.70
C ASP A 462 -2.69 28.71 0.94
N LEU A 463 -3.01 28.46 -0.34
CA LEU A 463 -3.89 29.33 -1.12
C LEU A 463 -5.29 29.29 -0.49
N GLY A 464 -5.58 30.28 0.36
CA GLY A 464 -6.80 30.31 1.17
C GLY A 464 -8.07 30.26 0.33
N GLY A 465 -9.04 29.45 0.77
CA GLY A 465 -10.41 29.44 0.26
C GLY A 465 -10.79 28.31 -0.71
N VAL A 466 -9.83 27.56 -1.26
CA VAL A 466 -10.14 26.46 -2.22
C VAL A 466 -10.35 25.11 -1.55
N ILE A 467 -9.60 24.81 -0.48
CA ILE A 467 -9.81 23.62 0.35
C ILE A 467 -10.46 24.12 1.66
N PRO A 468 -11.78 24.00 1.80
CA PRO A 468 -12.53 24.75 2.81
C PRO A 468 -12.43 24.14 4.21
N SER A 469 -12.05 22.87 4.33
CA SER A 469 -12.08 22.13 5.61
C SER A 469 -10.76 21.41 5.91
N PRO A 470 -10.41 21.24 7.21
CA PRO A 470 -9.30 20.38 7.63
C PRO A 470 -9.46 18.93 7.16
N ASP A 471 -10.70 18.44 7.06
CA ASP A 471 -10.99 17.10 6.54
C ASP A 471 -10.72 17.01 5.04
N GLY A 472 -11.02 18.06 4.26
CA GLY A 472 -10.63 18.20 2.86
C GLY A 472 -9.11 18.20 2.68
N LYS A 473 -8.37 18.91 3.54
CA LYS A 473 -6.90 18.84 3.56
C LYS A 473 -6.41 17.42 3.83
N ARG A 474 -6.97 16.73 4.83
CA ARG A 474 -6.60 15.34 5.15
C ARG A 474 -6.90 14.39 3.98
N SER A 475 -8.06 14.52 3.36
CA SER A 475 -8.47 13.71 2.20
C SER A 475 -7.57 13.96 0.99
N MET A 476 -7.26 15.22 0.66
CA MET A 476 -6.31 15.59 -0.39
C MET A 476 -4.91 15.02 -0.14
N MET A 477 -4.42 15.08 1.11
CA MET A 477 -3.13 14.48 1.48
C MET A 477 -3.15 12.94 1.37
N LYS A 478 -4.25 12.27 1.72
CA LYS A 478 -4.43 10.82 1.50
C LYS A 478 -4.41 10.48 0.00
N LEU A 479 -5.13 11.25 -0.82
CA LEU A 479 -5.15 11.07 -2.28
C LEU A 479 -3.76 11.21 -2.88
N ALA A 480 -3.02 12.24 -2.48
CA ALA A 480 -1.65 12.48 -2.93
C ALA A 480 -0.68 11.38 -2.45
N GLN A 481 -0.81 10.90 -1.20
CA GLN A 481 -0.03 9.76 -0.70
C GLN A 481 -0.26 8.50 -1.56
N ARG A 482 -1.51 8.21 -1.91
CA ARG A 482 -1.81 7.07 -2.78
C ARG A 482 -1.23 7.25 -4.18
N MET A 483 -1.24 8.46 -4.73
CA MET A 483 -0.58 8.79 -5.99
C MET A 483 0.92 8.47 -5.93
N VAL A 484 1.60 8.87 -4.85
CA VAL A 484 3.04 8.58 -4.63
C VAL A 484 3.29 7.08 -4.47
N ASN A 485 2.46 6.37 -3.71
CA ASN A 485 2.59 4.92 -3.52
C ASN A 485 2.42 4.17 -4.85
N ASN A 486 1.39 4.51 -5.64
CA ASN A 486 1.15 3.93 -6.97
C ASN A 486 2.31 4.20 -7.94
N PHE A 487 2.89 5.40 -7.88
CA PHE A 487 4.06 5.75 -8.67
C PHE A 487 5.25 4.86 -8.31
N CYS A 488 5.59 4.77 -7.01
CA CYS A 488 6.71 3.96 -6.53
C CYS A 488 6.52 2.48 -6.88
N ALA A 489 5.31 1.93 -6.70
CA ALA A 489 4.98 0.55 -7.02
C ALA A 489 5.13 0.23 -8.51
N SER A 490 4.90 1.20 -9.40
CA SER A 490 5.03 0.98 -10.86
C SER A 490 6.46 0.92 -11.38
N ILE A 491 7.42 1.43 -10.60
CA ILE A 491 8.84 1.37 -10.93
C ILE A 491 9.43 0.03 -10.45
N SER A 492 8.94 -0.50 -9.34
CA SER A 492 9.32 -1.77 -8.75
C SER A 492 9.33 -2.90 -9.78
N THR A 493 10.35 -3.77 -9.71
CA THR A 493 10.49 -4.94 -10.58
C THR A 493 9.83 -6.20 -10.00
N SER A 494 9.02 -6.06 -8.96
CA SER A 494 8.50 -7.18 -8.17
C SER A 494 7.39 -7.96 -8.91
N ASN A 495 7.19 -9.23 -8.52
CA ASN A 495 6.17 -10.15 -9.05
C ASN A 495 6.27 -10.58 -10.54
N GLY A 496 7.46 -10.68 -11.11
CA GLY A 496 7.61 -11.24 -12.46
C GLY A 496 7.20 -10.29 -13.59
N HIS A 497 6.89 -9.03 -13.27
CA HIS A 497 6.81 -7.92 -14.23
C HIS A 497 8.22 -7.58 -14.73
N ARG A 498 8.76 -8.46 -15.57
CA ARG A 498 10.08 -8.25 -16.15
C ARG A 498 10.00 -7.09 -17.14
N TRP A 499 10.59 -5.96 -16.77
CA TRP A 499 10.79 -4.83 -17.67
C TRP A 499 11.36 -5.31 -18.99
N THR A 500 10.60 -5.13 -20.06
CA THR A 500 11.09 -5.47 -21.39
C THR A 500 11.82 -4.25 -21.92
N THR A 501 13.11 -4.43 -22.24
CA THR A 501 13.90 -3.36 -22.84
C THR A 501 13.57 -3.32 -24.32
N LEU A 502 13.08 -2.17 -24.79
CA LEU A 502 12.84 -1.94 -26.21
C LEU A 502 14.13 -1.41 -26.82
N SER A 503 15.02 -2.31 -27.22
CA SER A 503 16.21 -1.94 -27.98
C SER A 503 15.81 -1.68 -29.42
N GLY A 504 15.83 -0.41 -29.89
CA GLY A 504 15.73 -0.17 -31.33
C GLY A 504 15.33 1.21 -31.86
N LEU A 505 14.97 2.22 -31.06
CA LEU A 505 14.44 3.47 -31.64
C LEU A 505 14.96 4.79 -31.05
N ASN A 506 15.53 4.81 -29.84
CA ASN A 506 16.07 6.03 -29.20
C ASN A 506 17.39 5.72 -28.44
N GLU A 507 18.32 6.67 -28.34
CA GLU A 507 19.55 6.58 -27.51
C GLU A 507 19.24 6.38 -26.01
N VAL A 508 18.05 6.82 -25.61
CA VAL A 508 17.54 6.80 -24.24
C VAL A 508 16.81 5.47 -24.06
N GLY A 509 17.49 4.43 -23.57
CA GLY A 509 16.89 3.11 -23.40
C GLY A 509 15.63 3.14 -22.54
N VAL A 510 14.45 3.04 -23.17
CA VAL A 510 13.14 3.01 -22.48
C VAL A 510 12.81 1.56 -22.14
N ARG A 511 12.39 1.35 -20.90
CA ARG A 511 11.84 0.09 -20.45
C ARG A 511 10.33 0.21 -20.32
N VAL A 512 9.61 -0.86 -20.63
CA VAL A 512 8.15 -0.91 -20.52
C VAL A 512 7.70 -2.14 -19.73
N THR A 513 6.71 -1.95 -18.87
CA THR A 513 5.93 -2.99 -18.20
C THR A 513 4.45 -2.78 -18.49
N ILE A 514 3.70 -3.88 -18.47
CA ILE A 514 2.26 -3.87 -18.72
C ILE A 514 1.61 -4.55 -17.52
N HIS A 515 0.61 -3.90 -16.96
CA HIS A 515 -0.21 -4.46 -15.89
C HIS A 515 -1.68 -4.26 -16.22
N LYS A 516 -2.50 -5.17 -15.67
CA LYS A 516 -3.95 -5.17 -15.84
C LYS A 516 -4.57 -4.80 -14.51
N ASN A 517 -5.32 -3.72 -14.50
CA ASN A 517 -5.91 -3.19 -13.27
C ASN A 517 -7.40 -3.47 -13.26
N THR A 518 -7.83 -4.14 -12.20
CA THR A 518 -9.25 -4.38 -11.85
C THR A 518 -9.56 -3.90 -10.43
N ASP A 519 -8.58 -3.29 -9.76
CA ASP A 519 -8.68 -2.93 -8.35
C ASP A 519 -9.38 -1.58 -8.15
N PRO A 520 -10.17 -1.40 -7.07
CA PRO A 520 -10.79 -0.13 -6.75
C PRO A 520 -9.76 1.01 -6.62
N GLY A 521 -10.06 2.19 -7.16
CA GLY A 521 -9.16 3.35 -7.13
C GLY A 521 -8.04 3.33 -8.19
N GLN A 522 -8.04 2.34 -9.08
CA GLN A 522 -7.24 2.35 -10.31
C GLN A 522 -8.17 2.36 -11.53
N PRO A 523 -7.73 2.90 -12.67
CA PRO A 523 -8.53 2.82 -13.89
C PRO A 523 -8.63 1.37 -14.35
N ASN A 524 -9.85 0.91 -14.57
CA ASN A 524 -10.11 -0.41 -15.12
C ASN A 524 -9.54 -0.51 -16.53
N GLY A 525 -8.67 -1.50 -16.77
CA GLY A 525 -8.11 -1.74 -18.08
C GLY A 525 -6.67 -2.22 -18.10
N VAL A 526 -6.02 -2.01 -19.24
CA VAL A 526 -4.60 -2.34 -19.47
C VAL A 526 -3.79 -1.04 -19.38
N VAL A 527 -2.92 -0.98 -18.39
CA VAL A 527 -2.03 0.16 -18.15
C VAL A 527 -0.62 -0.22 -18.56
N LEU A 528 0.00 0.69 -19.30
CA LEU A 528 1.38 0.58 -19.74
C LEU A 528 2.21 1.56 -18.91
N SER A 529 3.19 1.04 -18.18
CA SER A 529 4.17 1.83 -17.45
C SER A 529 5.48 1.83 -18.22
N ALA A 530 5.98 3.02 -18.52
CA ALA A 530 7.22 3.17 -19.25
C ALA A 530 8.17 4.08 -18.46
N ALA A 531 9.42 3.67 -18.36
CA ALA A 531 10.42 4.35 -17.55
C ALA A 531 11.77 4.41 -18.25
N THR A 532 12.50 5.50 -18.04
CA THR A 532 13.89 5.65 -18.47
C THR A 532 14.67 6.53 -17.50
N THR A 533 15.99 6.39 -17.49
CA THR A 533 16.87 7.24 -16.67
C THR A 533 17.91 7.91 -17.53
N ILE A 534 18.12 9.20 -17.30
CA ILE A 534 19.15 10.01 -17.93
C ILE A 534 20.04 10.67 -16.87
N TRP A 535 21.26 11.04 -17.27
CA TRP A 535 22.12 11.92 -16.48
C TRP A 535 22.16 13.30 -17.14
N LEU A 536 22.11 14.35 -16.33
CA LEU A 536 22.28 15.75 -16.76
C LEU A 536 23.40 16.42 -15.94
N PRO A 537 24.22 17.29 -16.56
CA PRO A 537 25.24 18.09 -15.88
C PRO A 537 24.62 19.30 -15.15
N VAL A 538 23.52 19.09 -14.45
CA VAL A 538 22.77 20.12 -13.72
C VAL A 538 22.55 19.62 -12.30
N SER A 539 22.69 20.49 -11.31
CA SER A 539 22.48 20.09 -9.91
C SER A 539 21.04 19.57 -9.68
N PRO A 540 20.86 18.55 -8.82
CA PRO A 540 19.54 18.01 -8.48
C PRO A 540 18.54 19.09 -8.04
N GLN A 541 19.00 20.09 -7.29
CA GLN A 541 18.16 21.21 -6.82
C GLN A 541 17.62 22.06 -7.97
N ASN A 542 18.45 22.35 -8.99
CA ASN A 542 18.02 23.15 -10.14
C ASN A 542 17.03 22.37 -11.00
N VAL A 543 17.27 21.06 -11.20
CA VAL A 543 16.33 20.18 -11.90
C VAL A 543 15.00 20.08 -11.16
N PHE A 544 15.03 19.93 -9.83
CA PHE A 544 13.82 19.91 -9.01
C PHE A 544 13.02 21.21 -9.12
N ASN A 545 13.69 22.36 -9.02
CA ASN A 545 13.05 23.66 -9.18
C ASN A 545 12.48 23.85 -10.60
N PHE A 546 13.16 23.34 -11.63
CA PHE A 546 12.69 23.37 -13.01
C PHE A 546 11.39 22.57 -13.21
N PHE A 547 11.23 21.40 -12.60
CA PHE A 547 10.00 20.62 -12.72
C PHE A 547 8.84 21.18 -11.87
N ARG A 548 9.14 21.92 -10.80
CA ARG A 548 8.12 22.53 -9.95
C ARG A 548 7.56 23.84 -10.52
N ASP A 549 8.37 24.59 -11.26
CA ASP A 549 7.98 25.92 -11.75
C ASP A 549 6.86 25.85 -12.82
N GLU A 550 5.74 26.52 -12.53
CA GLU A 550 4.57 26.63 -13.41
C GLU A 550 4.93 27.25 -14.78
N ARG A 551 5.95 28.12 -14.82
CA ARG A 551 6.37 28.84 -16.05
C ARG A 551 7.17 27.95 -16.99
N THR A 552 7.90 26.98 -16.46
CA THR A 552 8.73 26.04 -17.22
C THR A 552 7.96 24.79 -17.61
N ARG A 553 6.89 24.45 -16.88
CA ARG A 553 6.02 23.30 -17.15
C ARG A 553 5.59 23.13 -18.61
N PRO A 554 5.19 24.18 -19.35
CA PRO A 554 4.78 24.05 -20.76
C PRO A 554 5.89 23.54 -21.69
N GLN A 555 7.15 23.61 -21.26
CA GLN A 555 8.30 23.20 -22.05
C GLN A 555 8.49 21.67 -22.07
N TRP A 556 7.91 20.93 -21.12
CA TRP A 556 8.12 19.49 -20.97
C TRP A 556 6.84 18.68 -20.68
N ASP A 557 5.79 19.30 -20.14
CA ASP A 557 4.58 18.58 -19.74
C ASP A 557 3.61 18.42 -20.90
N VAL A 558 3.47 17.18 -21.37
CA VAL A 558 2.50 16.79 -22.41
C VAL A 558 1.07 17.18 -22.02
N LEU A 559 0.70 17.13 -20.73
CA LEU A 559 -0.65 17.46 -20.25
C LEU A 559 -0.97 18.95 -20.38
N SER A 560 0.04 19.82 -20.34
CA SER A 560 -0.14 21.26 -20.53
C SER A 560 -0.40 21.62 -22.00
N ASN A 561 0.04 20.76 -22.93
CA ASN A 561 0.01 21.01 -24.37
C ASN A 561 0.57 22.39 -24.76
N GLY A 562 1.65 22.83 -24.09
CA GLY A 562 2.28 24.13 -24.32
C GLY A 562 1.53 25.33 -23.74
N ASN A 563 0.38 25.12 -23.09
CA ASN A 563 -0.38 26.20 -22.44
C ASN A 563 0.21 26.55 -21.08
N ALA A 564 0.06 27.81 -20.68
CA ALA A 564 0.37 28.23 -19.33
C ALA A 564 -0.43 27.41 -18.30
N VAL A 565 0.19 27.16 -17.15
CA VAL A 565 -0.40 26.43 -16.04
C VAL A 565 -0.49 27.37 -14.85
N GLN A 566 -1.55 27.25 -14.07
CA GLN A 566 -1.78 28.00 -12.84
C GLN A 566 -2.02 27.06 -11.67
N GLU A 567 -1.34 27.27 -10.55
CA GLU A 567 -1.69 26.64 -9.28
C GLU A 567 -3.00 27.23 -8.72
N VAL A 568 -3.98 26.35 -8.51
CA VAL A 568 -5.31 26.70 -7.97
C VAL A 568 -5.49 26.27 -6.52
N ALA A 569 -4.71 25.31 -6.03
CA ALA A 569 -4.69 24.95 -4.61
C ALA A 569 -3.28 24.51 -4.20
N HIS A 570 -2.90 24.83 -2.97
CA HIS A 570 -1.59 24.54 -2.40
C HIS A 570 -1.75 24.00 -0.98
N ILE A 571 -1.07 22.90 -0.66
CA ILE A 571 -0.96 22.33 0.69
C ILE A 571 0.52 22.13 1.00
N ALA A 572 1.02 22.83 2.03
CA ALA A 572 2.37 22.60 2.52
C ALA A 572 2.51 21.19 3.14
N ASN A 573 3.59 20.49 2.79
CA ASN A 573 3.87 19.10 3.17
C ASN A 573 5.18 18.96 3.98
N GLY A 574 5.65 20.07 4.56
CA GLY A 574 6.88 20.14 5.32
C GLY A 574 7.42 21.57 5.41
N PRO A 575 8.53 21.78 6.12
CA PRO A 575 9.15 23.10 6.28
C PRO A 575 9.73 23.63 4.96
N HIS A 576 10.31 22.75 4.15
CA HIS A 576 10.91 23.10 2.87
C HIS A 576 9.82 23.55 1.87
N PRO A 577 9.94 24.72 1.22
CA PRO A 577 8.89 25.28 0.36
C PRO A 577 8.61 24.44 -0.89
N GLY A 578 9.54 23.56 -1.29
CA GLY A 578 9.32 22.60 -2.37
C GLY A 578 8.53 21.35 -1.96
N ASN A 579 8.30 21.14 -0.67
CA ASN A 579 7.54 19.99 -0.17
C ASN A 579 6.07 20.41 -0.09
N CYS A 580 5.29 20.11 -1.13
CA CYS A 580 3.91 20.53 -1.23
C CYS A 580 3.07 19.60 -2.09
N ILE A 581 1.75 19.70 -1.91
CA ILE A 581 0.75 19.16 -2.82
C ILE A 581 0.10 20.36 -3.52
N SER A 582 0.10 20.33 -4.83
CA SER A 582 -0.41 21.40 -5.69
C SER A 582 -1.50 20.85 -6.59
N VAL A 583 -2.57 21.61 -6.77
CA VAL A 583 -3.56 21.36 -7.81
C VAL A 583 -3.38 22.40 -8.88
N LEU A 584 -3.14 21.96 -10.10
CA LEU A 584 -2.80 22.83 -11.22
C LEU A 584 -3.89 22.78 -12.29
N ARG A 585 -4.12 23.92 -12.93
CA ARG A 585 -5.03 24.07 -14.06
C ARG A 585 -4.25 24.56 -15.27
N ALA A 586 -4.29 23.80 -16.36
CA ALA A 586 -3.78 24.27 -17.65
C ALA A 586 -4.84 25.16 -18.33
N PHE A 587 -4.43 26.28 -18.89
CA PHE A 587 -5.33 27.16 -19.66
C PHE A 587 -5.60 26.56 -21.05
N ASN A 588 -6.47 25.55 -21.12
CA ASN A 588 -6.94 24.98 -22.38
C ASN A 588 -8.41 25.38 -22.62
N THR A 589 -8.70 25.96 -23.79
CA THR A 589 -10.05 26.44 -24.17
C THR A 589 -11.07 25.32 -24.46
N SER A 590 -10.65 24.05 -24.48
CA SER A 590 -11.48 22.91 -24.89
C SER A 590 -11.82 21.88 -23.80
N GLN A 591 -11.14 21.88 -22.65
CA GLN A 591 -11.33 20.89 -21.57
C GLN A 591 -11.25 21.52 -20.18
N ASN A 592 -12.28 22.27 -19.79
CA ASN A 592 -12.34 22.94 -18.47
C ASN A 592 -12.48 21.99 -17.26
N ASN A 593 -12.57 20.67 -17.49
CA ASN A 593 -12.93 19.68 -16.46
C ASN A 593 -11.76 18.83 -15.96
N MET A 594 -10.54 19.01 -16.46
CA MET A 594 -9.35 18.25 -16.01
C MET A 594 -8.38 19.15 -15.26
N LEU A 595 -7.97 18.70 -14.07
CA LEU A 595 -6.91 19.31 -13.28
C LEU A 595 -5.71 18.35 -13.19
N ILE A 596 -4.57 18.87 -12.74
CA ILE A 596 -3.38 18.07 -12.46
C ILE A 596 -3.14 18.12 -10.95
N LEU A 597 -3.25 16.97 -10.29
CA LEU A 597 -2.78 16.81 -8.92
C LEU A 597 -1.28 16.53 -8.96
N GLN A 598 -0.50 17.28 -8.19
CA GLN A 598 0.95 17.11 -8.08
C GLN A 598 1.37 17.03 -6.62
N GLU A 599 2.28 16.12 -6.29
CA GLU A 599 3.07 16.14 -5.06
C GLU A 599 4.54 16.30 -5.43
N SER A 600 5.19 17.31 -4.87
CA SER A 600 6.63 17.51 -4.97
C SER A 600 7.27 17.37 -3.59
N CYS A 601 8.44 16.74 -3.53
CA CYS A 601 9.21 16.63 -2.30
C CYS A 601 10.71 16.57 -2.56
N ILE A 602 11.50 17.06 -1.62
CA ILE A 602 12.95 17.09 -1.63
C ILE A 602 13.48 16.90 -0.21
N ASP A 603 14.55 16.11 -0.11
CA ASP A 603 15.36 15.88 1.08
C ASP A 603 16.84 15.71 0.68
N SER A 604 17.72 15.38 1.62
CA SER A 604 19.15 15.20 1.34
C SER A 604 19.46 14.01 0.42
N SER A 605 18.56 13.02 0.33
CA SER A 605 18.76 11.82 -0.50
C SER A 605 18.30 12.00 -1.95
N GLY A 606 17.43 12.97 -2.22
CA GLY A 606 16.93 13.26 -3.56
C GLY A 606 15.60 14.00 -3.54
N SER A 607 14.93 14.01 -4.69
CA SER A 607 13.62 14.66 -4.84
C SER A 607 12.70 13.93 -5.82
N LEU A 608 11.40 14.18 -5.67
CA LEU A 608 10.33 13.63 -6.48
C LEU A 608 9.41 14.77 -6.95
N VAL A 609 8.94 14.65 -8.19
CA VAL A 609 7.82 15.44 -8.71
C VAL A 609 6.86 14.48 -9.39
N ILE A 610 5.77 14.14 -8.72
CA ILE A 610 4.79 13.14 -9.15
C ILE A 610 3.48 13.85 -9.39
N TYR A 611 2.85 13.58 -10.53
CA TYR A 611 1.61 14.19 -10.92
C TYR A 611 0.67 13.22 -11.62
N CYS A 612 -0.63 13.50 -11.57
CA CYS A 612 -1.62 12.76 -12.34
C CYS A 612 -2.75 13.69 -12.80
N PRO A 613 -3.34 13.41 -13.98
CA PRO A 613 -4.57 14.08 -14.38
C PRO A 613 -5.74 13.56 -13.54
N VAL A 614 -6.55 14.46 -13.00
CA VAL A 614 -7.75 14.17 -12.19
C VAL A 614 -8.91 15.02 -12.68
N ASP A 615 -10.10 14.45 -12.79
CA ASP A 615 -11.30 15.19 -13.17
C ASP A 615 -11.78 16.11 -12.03
N LEU A 616 -12.36 17.24 -12.41
CA LEU A 616 -12.86 18.26 -11.49
C LEU A 616 -13.90 17.70 -10.50
N PRO A 617 -14.86 16.83 -10.89
CA PRO A 617 -15.75 16.19 -9.93
C PRO A 617 -15.00 15.34 -8.89
N ALA A 618 -14.09 14.45 -9.33
CA ALA A 618 -13.35 13.59 -8.41
C ALA A 618 -12.47 14.37 -7.43
N ILE A 619 -11.77 15.41 -7.91
CA ILE A 619 -10.92 16.19 -7.00
C ILE A 619 -11.75 17.02 -6.01
N ASN A 620 -12.97 17.44 -6.39
CA ASN A 620 -13.88 18.11 -5.47
C ASN A 620 -14.36 17.19 -4.34
N ILE A 621 -14.54 15.88 -4.60
CA ILE A 621 -14.82 14.86 -3.56
C ILE A 621 -13.66 14.83 -2.55
N ALA A 622 -12.42 14.84 -3.02
CA ALA A 622 -11.27 14.88 -2.10
C ALA A 622 -11.19 16.23 -1.35
N MET A 623 -11.48 17.36 -2.00
CA MET A 623 -11.49 18.68 -1.36
C MET A 623 -12.63 18.88 -0.34
N SER A 624 -13.76 18.17 -0.49
CA SER A 624 -14.89 18.24 0.46
C SER A 624 -14.61 17.47 1.76
N GLY A 625 -13.63 16.57 1.75
CA GLY A 625 -13.28 15.71 2.89
C GLY A 625 -13.90 14.32 2.82
N GLU A 626 -14.56 13.98 1.71
CA GLU A 626 -15.05 12.63 1.44
C GLU A 626 -13.89 11.65 1.17
N ASP A 627 -14.19 10.35 1.17
CA ASP A 627 -13.20 9.29 1.00
C ASP A 627 -12.64 9.27 -0.45
N PRO A 628 -11.34 9.55 -0.65
CA PRO A 628 -10.75 9.59 -1.98
C PRO A 628 -10.47 8.18 -2.54
N SER A 629 -10.76 7.11 -1.80
CA SER A 629 -10.37 5.72 -2.11
C SER A 629 -10.85 5.20 -3.47
N TYR A 630 -11.88 5.79 -4.08
CA TYR A 630 -12.40 5.36 -5.40
C TYR A 630 -11.87 6.16 -6.59
N ILE A 631 -11.17 7.28 -6.34
CA ILE A 631 -10.67 8.16 -7.41
C ILE A 631 -9.57 7.44 -8.21
N PRO A 632 -9.75 7.19 -9.51
CA PRO A 632 -8.75 6.48 -10.32
C PRO A 632 -7.50 7.34 -10.53
N LEU A 633 -6.31 6.79 -10.24
CA LEU A 633 -5.04 7.50 -10.41
C LEU A 633 -4.10 6.78 -11.38
N LEU A 634 -3.50 7.56 -12.28
CA LEU A 634 -2.38 7.15 -13.16
C LEU A 634 -1.22 8.11 -12.98
N PRO A 635 -0.40 7.90 -11.94
CA PRO A 635 0.71 8.79 -11.66
C PRO A 635 1.80 8.68 -12.72
N SER A 636 2.32 9.84 -13.09
CA SER A 636 3.50 10.05 -13.93
C SER A 636 4.42 11.01 -13.20
N GLY A 637 5.70 11.07 -13.56
CA GLY A 637 6.60 11.97 -12.85
C GLY A 637 8.08 11.66 -12.98
N PHE A 638 8.82 12.26 -12.07
CA PHE A 638 10.27 12.30 -12.07
C PHE A 638 10.84 11.92 -10.72
N THR A 639 11.90 11.12 -10.73
CA THR A 639 12.79 10.94 -9.58
C THR A 639 14.12 11.58 -9.91
N ILE A 640 14.63 12.38 -8.98
CA ILE A 640 15.85 13.18 -9.18
C ILE A 640 16.78 12.85 -8.03
N SER A 641 17.93 12.29 -8.36
CA SER A 641 18.96 11.92 -7.39
C SER A 641 20.30 12.53 -7.78
N PRO A 642 21.22 12.75 -6.83
CA PRO A 642 22.59 13.11 -7.16
C PRO A 642 23.24 12.02 -8.00
N ASP A 643 24.23 12.37 -8.81
CA ASP A 643 25.01 11.38 -9.58
C ASP A 643 26.05 10.60 -8.76
N GLY A 644 26.15 10.90 -7.46
CA GLY A 644 27.10 10.28 -6.54
C GLY A 644 28.55 10.73 -6.78
N ARG A 645 28.79 11.74 -7.63
CA ARG A 645 30.11 12.32 -7.87
C ARG A 645 30.20 13.65 -7.11
N GLN A 646 31.36 13.91 -6.55
CA GLN A 646 31.58 15.13 -5.77
C GLN A 646 32.15 16.24 -6.67
N ASP A 647 31.79 17.49 -6.37
CA ASP A 647 32.57 18.66 -6.75
C ASP A 647 33.96 18.52 -6.13
N GLN A 648 35.01 18.46 -6.95
CA GLN A 648 36.33 18.83 -6.47
C GLN A 648 36.29 20.33 -6.17
N GLY A 649 35.92 20.69 -4.94
CA GLY A 649 36.20 22.00 -4.37
C GLY A 649 37.70 22.07 -4.11
N ASP A 650 38.38 22.98 -4.79
CA ASP A 650 39.82 23.21 -4.69
C ASP A 650 40.29 23.28 -3.23
N GLY A 651 41.26 22.44 -2.90
CA GLY A 651 42.11 22.66 -1.76
C GLY A 651 42.82 24.00 -1.91
N ALA A 652 42.65 24.86 -0.91
CA ALA A 652 43.47 26.03 -0.58
C ALA A 652 44.29 26.63 -1.74
N SER A 653 43.76 27.65 -2.41
CA SER A 653 44.58 28.64 -3.13
C SER A 653 43.96 30.01 -3.03
N SER A 654 44.54 30.83 -2.15
CA SER A 654 44.33 32.27 -2.10
C SER A 654 44.81 32.90 -3.40
N SER A 655 43.90 33.25 -4.32
CA SER A 655 44.11 34.39 -5.20
C SER A 655 42.79 34.88 -5.79
N SER A 656 42.56 36.18 -5.62
CA SER A 656 41.45 36.94 -6.15
C SER A 656 41.55 37.07 -7.67
N SER A 657 40.58 36.53 -8.40
CA SER A 657 40.27 37.01 -9.76
C SER A 657 38.78 36.80 -10.05
N THR A 658 38.06 37.92 -10.10
CA THR A 658 36.67 38.04 -10.54
C THR A 658 36.57 37.78 -12.04
N THR A 659 36.36 36.52 -12.41
CA THR A 659 35.76 36.13 -13.69
C THR A 659 34.90 34.90 -13.43
N ALA A 660 33.61 35.02 -13.74
CA ALA A 660 32.60 33.97 -13.56
C ALA A 660 33.01 32.67 -14.30
N SER A 661 33.66 31.75 -13.59
CA SER A 661 33.75 30.36 -14.03
C SER A 661 32.60 29.60 -13.39
N MET A 662 31.75 28.99 -14.22
CA MET A 662 30.82 27.94 -13.79
C MET A 662 31.61 26.88 -13.02
N GLY A 663 31.56 26.92 -11.69
CA GLY A 663 31.99 25.81 -10.86
C GLY A 663 31.22 24.58 -11.32
N ARG A 664 31.94 23.50 -11.67
CA ARG A 664 31.37 22.25 -12.12
C ARG A 664 30.57 21.63 -10.98
N SER A 665 29.31 22.07 -10.82
CA SER A 665 28.35 21.47 -9.91
C SER A 665 28.05 20.04 -10.34
N GLY A 666 28.09 19.08 -9.42
CA GLY A 666 27.72 17.68 -9.62
C GLY A 666 26.42 17.50 -10.42
N GLY A 667 26.34 16.41 -11.19
CA GLY A 667 25.21 16.13 -12.06
C GLY A 667 24.03 15.48 -11.33
N SER A 668 22.93 15.34 -12.06
CA SER A 668 21.70 14.72 -11.57
C SER A 668 21.34 13.50 -12.40
N LEU A 669 20.89 12.43 -11.73
CA LEU A 669 20.22 11.30 -12.35
C LEU A 669 18.71 11.54 -12.28
N ILE A 670 18.06 11.52 -13.44
CA ILE A 670 16.62 11.76 -13.58
C ILE A 670 15.98 10.50 -14.13
N THR A 671 15.08 9.87 -13.37
CA THR A 671 14.21 8.82 -13.89
C THR A 671 12.86 9.42 -14.26
N VAL A 672 12.48 9.31 -15.53
CA VAL A 672 11.19 9.71 -16.06
C VAL A 672 10.29 8.48 -16.12
N VAL A 673 9.06 8.59 -15.61
CA VAL A 673 8.10 7.48 -15.57
C VAL A 673 6.73 7.96 -16.00
N PHE A 674 6.12 7.27 -16.97
CA PHE A 674 4.76 7.51 -17.42
C PHE A 674 3.89 6.27 -17.23
N GLN A 675 2.69 6.47 -16.70
CA GLN A 675 1.63 5.48 -16.70
C GLN A 675 0.50 5.92 -17.63
N ILE A 676 0.16 5.05 -18.59
CA ILE A 676 -0.80 5.37 -19.64
C ILE A 676 -1.82 4.24 -19.74
N LEU A 677 -3.10 4.58 -19.67
CA LEU A 677 -4.19 3.64 -19.96
C LEU A 677 -4.27 3.42 -21.47
N VAL A 678 -3.92 2.22 -21.92
CA VAL A 678 -3.91 1.86 -23.35
C VAL A 678 -5.26 1.33 -23.80
N SER A 679 -6.01 0.69 -22.89
CA SER A 679 -7.35 0.18 -23.16
C SER A 679 -8.16 0.13 -21.88
N SER A 680 -9.41 0.56 -21.92
CA SER A 680 -10.38 0.40 -20.81
C SER A 680 -10.91 -1.03 -20.68
N LEU A 681 -10.66 -1.90 -21.67
CA LEU A 681 -11.01 -3.32 -21.64
C LEU A 681 -9.84 -4.15 -21.10
N PRO A 682 -9.98 -4.82 -19.93
CA PRO A 682 -8.91 -5.66 -19.36
C PRO A 682 -8.53 -6.88 -20.21
N SER A 683 -9.42 -7.27 -21.13
CA SER A 683 -9.21 -8.36 -22.09
C SER A 683 -8.40 -7.94 -23.33
N ALA A 684 -8.17 -6.64 -23.54
CA ALA A 684 -7.46 -6.15 -24.72
C ALA A 684 -6.04 -6.70 -24.78
N LYS A 685 -5.63 -7.11 -25.98
CA LYS A 685 -4.24 -7.44 -26.30
C LYS A 685 -3.52 -6.17 -26.72
N LEU A 686 -2.30 -6.02 -26.23
CA LEU A 686 -1.51 -4.82 -26.50
C LEU A 686 -0.97 -4.88 -27.94
N ASN A 687 -1.09 -3.78 -28.69
CA ASN A 687 -0.51 -3.66 -30.03
C ASN A 687 0.90 -3.04 -29.95
N LEU A 688 1.78 -3.44 -30.87
CA LEU A 688 3.14 -2.91 -30.95
C LEU A 688 3.15 -1.38 -31.19
N GLU A 689 2.11 -0.86 -31.82
CA GLU A 689 1.91 0.57 -32.07
C GLU A 689 1.76 1.38 -30.77
N SER A 690 1.01 0.89 -29.77
CA SER A 690 0.88 1.59 -28.48
C SER A 690 2.22 1.65 -27.75
N VAL A 691 2.97 0.54 -27.77
CA VAL A 691 4.32 0.51 -27.18
C VAL A 691 5.25 1.53 -27.84
N THR A 692 5.21 1.59 -29.17
CA THR A 692 6.02 2.52 -29.96
C THR A 692 5.63 3.98 -29.68
N THR A 693 4.33 4.25 -29.57
CA THR A 693 3.81 5.59 -29.25
C THR A 693 4.29 6.06 -27.88
N VAL A 694 4.24 5.19 -26.86
CA VAL A 694 4.73 5.55 -25.52
C VAL A 694 6.25 5.73 -25.49
N ASN A 695 6.99 4.87 -26.20
CA ASN A 695 8.43 5.02 -26.33
C ASN A 695 8.82 6.36 -26.98
N ASN A 696 8.10 6.77 -28.03
CA ASN A 696 8.30 8.07 -28.67
C ASN A 696 7.90 9.22 -27.75
N LEU A 697 6.83 9.08 -26.97
CA LEU A 697 6.39 10.09 -26.01
C LEU A 697 7.45 10.36 -24.94
N ILE A 698 7.99 9.32 -24.32
CA ILE A 698 9.08 9.44 -23.33
C ILE A 698 10.34 10.01 -23.99
N GLY A 699 10.71 9.50 -25.17
CA GLY A 699 11.86 10.00 -25.92
C GLY A 699 11.75 11.51 -26.18
N ASN A 700 10.61 11.97 -26.70
CA ASN A 700 10.35 13.38 -26.97
C ASN A 700 10.38 14.23 -25.70
N THR A 701 9.78 13.75 -24.60
CA THR A 701 9.79 14.44 -23.30
C THR A 701 11.23 14.61 -22.81
N VAL A 702 12.06 13.57 -22.91
CA VAL A 702 13.47 13.63 -22.52
C VAL A 702 14.25 14.65 -23.36
N GLN A 703 14.00 14.70 -24.67
CA GLN A 703 14.63 15.69 -25.56
C GLN A 703 14.19 17.12 -25.21
N GLN A 704 12.91 17.32 -24.89
CA GLN A 704 12.37 18.60 -24.43
C GLN A 704 13.00 19.05 -23.11
N ILE A 705 13.13 18.15 -22.13
CA ILE A 705 13.81 18.43 -20.86
C ILE A 705 15.27 18.83 -21.09
N LYS A 706 15.99 18.06 -21.92
CA LYS A 706 17.38 18.36 -22.30
C LYS A 706 17.53 19.73 -22.96
N ALA A 707 16.64 20.05 -23.91
CA ALA A 707 16.64 21.33 -24.60
C ALA A 707 16.34 22.49 -23.65
N ALA A 708 15.31 22.36 -22.80
CA ALA A 708 14.91 23.37 -21.82
C ALA A 708 16.01 23.67 -20.78
N LEU A 709 16.79 22.65 -20.41
CA LEU A 709 17.92 22.79 -19.48
C LEU A 709 19.25 23.11 -20.19
N ASN A 710 19.23 23.48 -21.48
CA ASN A 710 20.42 23.79 -22.29
C ASN A 710 21.48 22.68 -22.29
N CYS A 711 21.06 21.42 -22.26
CA CYS A 711 21.91 20.24 -22.27
C CYS A 711 21.71 19.47 -23.59
N PRO A 712 22.22 19.95 -24.74
CA PRO A 712 21.97 19.32 -26.03
C PRO A 712 22.48 17.88 -26.08
N SER A 713 21.77 17.05 -26.82
CA SER A 713 22.09 15.66 -27.12
C SER A 713 23.45 15.60 -27.81
N SER A 714 24.46 15.09 -27.11
CA SER A 714 25.80 14.81 -27.66
C SER A 714 25.82 13.51 -28.41
#